data_AF-A0A170PNC7-F1
#
_entry.id   AF-A0A170PNC7-F1
#
_cell.length_a   1.000
_cell.length_b   1.000
_cell.length_c   1.000
_cell.angle_alpha   90.00
_cell.angle_beta   90.00
_cell.angle_gamma   90.00
#
_symmetry.space_group_name_H-M   'P 1'
#
loop_
_entity.id
_entity.type
_entity.pdbx_description
1 polymer ?
#
loop_
_entity_poly.entity_id
_entity_poly.type
_entity_poly.pdbx_seq_one_letter_code
_entity_poly.pdbx_strand_id
1 'polypeptide(L)'
;MLRREEQLEQRMLNGTLTATKAVEGLRVGDVLHLSYSITEKDPTLKGNVQAFAQLPAEPFRVQFARSRLIWPQDVDIRWKANTGTVQPQVTTAGGYRELTIALPLPKPPEMPADAPARFRRPSVLEATSFGGWNAISQVMAPLYATDGLIAPGSPLAAEVARIKAAETDPLKRTQLALELVQQKVRYLFKGMDNGNYVPQTPAQTWNLRYGDCKAKTLLLLALLHDLEIEAEPVLASSQLGDLLQDRLPTPGAFDHVFVRATVAGESLWLDGTDGGARLADIHDAPPFHFVLPVRVAGAGLLPVPMRPGARPELRAEIDLDETAGVNFPAPFKVAITVRGSLAELFRAGSIQASKEQLAEMASKLIAPYLDSPTVMTRSISFDDVAGTATLNAAGVAYPDWDKENERYRATLDRAVARLKFQPDRTRPAWRDIPVVTDDPHHFVIRTRIRLPDGGTGFTLEGNQTLSAELAGTRVERTTSLGDGLITTEDRVLSTGAEIAVADIAAERQRLDQARQHLLRVVAPATYPAPWQVVEAGKKAKRFDAILAQYRQGIADQPGKAEPYSNRAWFLERIYERGQAIEDLTRAIAIDPSVDSYLTRARLYEEMGDRTKALGDVAAARKVDPASGAAINQLASLLADNGEKDRALTLLDQRIDEGGKDKPGFIAVKAEILGESGDKDGAIATIDAAITATPGSPLLLNARCWMKGTLNVMLDTALKDCTKAIELSDAPQSILDSRAMVYFRMNRFEDALADLNAALDLDPGLPASMYMRGVVRKRMGDARAGEGDIAAARMMTPQIDRTYAKYGIAP
;
A
#
# COMPACT_ATOMS: atom_id res chain seq x y z
N MET A 1 -21.34 -19.74 33.87
CA MET A 1 -21.32 -18.41 33.24
C MET A 1 -19.94 -17.83 33.46
N LEU A 2 -19.23 -17.52 32.39
CA LEU A 2 -17.94 -16.84 32.44
C LEU A 2 -18.16 -15.38 32.04
N ARG A 3 -17.55 -14.45 32.77
CA ARG A 3 -17.51 -13.05 32.35
C ARG A 3 -16.19 -12.83 31.63
N ARG A 4 -16.25 -12.68 30.31
CA ARG A 4 -15.12 -12.31 29.46
C ARG A 4 -15.50 -11.02 28.74
N GLU A 5 -14.88 -9.91 29.12
CA GLU A 5 -15.04 -8.64 28.42
C GLU A 5 -14.16 -8.68 27.16
N GLU A 6 -14.62 -9.35 26.11
CA GLU A 6 -13.86 -9.59 24.86
C GLU A 6 -13.52 -8.31 24.08
N GLN A 7 -14.04 -7.16 24.50
CA GLN A 7 -13.85 -5.87 23.84
C GLN A 7 -13.15 -4.85 24.76
N LEU A 8 -12.51 -5.30 25.85
CA LEU A 8 -11.85 -4.41 26.79
C LEU A 8 -10.68 -3.64 26.15
N GLU A 9 -9.89 -4.32 25.32
CA GLU A 9 -8.84 -3.73 24.47
C GLU A 9 -9.37 -2.65 23.51
N GLN A 10 -10.64 -2.74 23.12
CA GLN A 10 -11.35 -1.73 22.32
C GLN A 10 -12.00 -0.65 23.20
N ARG A 11 -11.70 -0.62 24.50
CA ARG A 11 -12.29 0.29 25.50
C ARG A 11 -13.82 0.17 25.54
N MET A 12 -14.33 -1.05 25.57
CA MET A 12 -15.76 -1.33 25.69
C MET A 12 -16.05 -2.29 26.84
N LEU A 13 -17.02 -1.90 27.66
CA LEU A 13 -17.57 -2.68 28.77
C LEU A 13 -19.06 -2.89 28.52
N ASN A 14 -19.41 -4.04 27.94
CA ASN A 14 -20.79 -4.36 27.59
C ASN A 14 -21.47 -5.25 28.64
N GLY A 15 -20.69 -5.87 29.55
CA GLY A 15 -21.23 -6.74 30.60
C GLY A 15 -21.81 -8.06 30.10
N THR A 16 -21.46 -8.48 28.87
CA THR A 16 -21.90 -9.77 28.32
C THR A 16 -21.34 -10.93 29.15
N LEU A 17 -22.21 -11.88 29.46
CA LEU A 17 -21.84 -13.13 30.14
C LEU A 17 -21.92 -14.29 29.16
N THR A 18 -20.86 -15.09 29.09
CA THR A 18 -20.80 -16.27 28.24
C THR A 18 -21.30 -17.50 29.01
N ALA A 19 -22.36 -18.13 28.50
CA ALA A 19 -22.79 -19.46 28.93
C ALA A 19 -22.03 -20.53 28.14
N THR A 20 -21.09 -21.24 28.78
CA THR A 20 -20.35 -22.34 28.15
C THR A 20 -20.77 -23.66 28.77
N LYS A 21 -21.15 -24.64 27.94
CA LYS A 21 -21.43 -26.01 28.34
C LYS A 21 -20.67 -26.96 27.42
N ALA A 22 -19.63 -27.61 27.93
CA ALA A 22 -19.01 -28.73 27.24
C ALA A 22 -20.02 -29.90 27.24
N VAL A 23 -20.24 -30.49 26.05
CA VAL A 23 -21.10 -31.67 25.89
C VAL A 23 -20.18 -32.89 25.90
N GLU A 24 -20.00 -33.47 27.08
CA GLU A 24 -19.11 -34.62 27.28
C GLU A 24 -19.61 -35.86 26.53
N GLY A 25 -18.69 -36.60 25.91
CA GLY A 25 -19.00 -37.86 25.25
C GLY A 25 -19.77 -37.76 23.92
N LEU A 26 -19.89 -36.56 23.33
CA LEU A 26 -20.52 -36.34 22.03
C LEU A 26 -19.84 -37.17 20.92
N ARG A 27 -20.63 -37.93 20.16
CA ARG A 27 -20.19 -38.79 19.05
C ARG A 27 -20.84 -38.38 17.73
N VAL A 28 -20.23 -38.82 16.63
CA VAL A 28 -20.82 -38.66 15.29
C VAL A 28 -22.17 -39.39 15.26
N GLY A 29 -23.23 -38.65 14.95
CA GLY A 29 -24.62 -39.15 14.93
C GLY A 29 -25.48 -38.69 16.11
N ASP A 30 -24.90 -38.16 17.18
CA ASP A 30 -25.65 -37.60 18.30
C ASP A 30 -26.40 -36.32 17.90
N VAL A 31 -27.58 -36.10 18.48
CA VAL A 31 -28.39 -34.89 18.27
C VAL A 31 -28.41 -34.07 19.56
N LEU A 32 -27.93 -32.82 19.49
CA LEU A 32 -27.95 -31.89 20.62
C LEU A 32 -29.26 -31.10 20.62
N HIS A 33 -30.03 -31.19 21.69
CA HIS A 33 -31.22 -30.35 21.90
C HIS A 33 -30.87 -29.19 22.83
N LEU A 34 -30.96 -27.96 22.31
CA LEU A 34 -30.74 -26.74 23.08
C LEU A 34 -31.95 -25.83 22.97
N SER A 35 -32.42 -25.34 24.11
CA SER A 35 -33.41 -24.27 24.20
C SER A 35 -32.95 -23.27 25.25
N TYR A 36 -33.07 -21.99 24.94
CA TYR A 36 -32.81 -20.91 25.87
C TYR A 36 -33.71 -19.73 25.52
N SER A 37 -33.94 -18.88 26.50
CA SER A 37 -34.66 -17.62 26.33
C SER A 37 -33.84 -16.50 26.95
N ILE A 38 -33.89 -15.33 26.32
CA ILE A 38 -33.33 -14.09 26.86
C ILE A 38 -34.51 -13.16 27.08
N THR A 39 -34.64 -12.64 28.30
CA THR A 39 -35.67 -11.66 28.65
C THR A 39 -34.99 -10.32 28.87
N GLU A 40 -35.41 -9.32 28.11
CA GLU A 40 -34.92 -7.95 28.23
C GLU A 40 -36.05 -7.05 28.71
N LYS A 41 -35.73 -6.11 29.60
CA LYS A 41 -36.64 -5.07 30.05
C LYS A 41 -35.86 -3.76 30.14
N ASP A 42 -36.15 -2.85 29.22
CA ASP A 42 -35.54 -1.52 29.23
C ASP A 42 -36.57 -0.45 29.65
N PRO A 43 -36.45 0.14 30.84
CA PRO A 43 -37.37 1.19 31.29
C PRO A 43 -37.21 2.51 30.52
N THR A 44 -36.12 2.70 29.77
CA THR A 44 -35.86 3.93 29.02
C THR A 44 -36.80 4.10 27.83
N LEU A 45 -37.26 3.00 27.24
CA LEU A 45 -38.16 3.02 26.08
C LEU A 45 -39.63 3.34 26.42
N LYS A 46 -39.94 3.56 27.71
CA LYS A 46 -41.27 3.95 28.21
C LYS A 46 -42.41 3.01 27.78
N GLY A 47 -42.13 1.71 27.76
CA GLY A 47 -43.09 0.68 27.36
C GLY A 47 -43.16 0.44 25.85
N ASN A 48 -42.44 1.23 25.04
CA ASN A 48 -42.23 0.88 23.64
C ASN A 48 -41.27 -0.29 23.50
N VAL A 49 -41.44 -1.04 22.42
CA VAL A 49 -40.62 -2.20 22.10
C VAL A 49 -40.04 -2.07 20.70
N GLN A 50 -38.91 -2.72 20.50
CA GLN A 50 -38.28 -2.91 19.21
C GLN A 50 -37.76 -4.34 19.13
N ALA A 51 -37.62 -4.85 17.92
CA ALA A 51 -36.97 -6.12 17.66
C ALA A 51 -36.17 -6.03 16.36
N PHE A 52 -35.01 -6.67 16.35
CA PHE A 52 -34.17 -6.81 15.18
C PHE A 52 -33.65 -8.24 15.13
N ALA A 53 -33.83 -8.91 14.01
CA ALA A 53 -33.31 -10.26 13.78
C ALA A 53 -32.68 -10.34 12.39
N GLN A 54 -31.43 -10.79 12.32
CA GLN A 54 -30.84 -11.24 11.07
C GLN A 54 -31.55 -12.52 10.61
N LEU A 55 -31.88 -12.59 9.33
CA LEU A 55 -32.56 -13.74 8.73
C LEU A 55 -31.55 -14.52 7.89
N PRO A 56 -31.10 -15.70 8.36
CA PRO A 56 -30.16 -16.53 7.62
C PRO A 56 -30.66 -16.83 6.21
N ALA A 57 -29.80 -16.59 5.23
CA ALA A 57 -30.04 -16.90 3.85
C ALA A 57 -29.08 -17.99 3.35
N GLU A 58 -29.38 -18.63 2.23
CA GLU A 58 -28.46 -19.54 1.57
C GLU A 58 -27.07 -18.89 1.37
N PRO A 59 -25.96 -19.62 1.57
CA PRO A 59 -25.86 -21.08 1.70
C PRO A 59 -25.99 -21.63 3.14
N PHE A 60 -26.65 -20.92 4.07
CA PHE A 60 -26.95 -21.46 5.40
C PHE A 60 -27.70 -22.80 5.32
N ARG A 61 -27.04 -23.90 5.68
CA ARG A 61 -27.59 -25.26 5.56
C ARG A 61 -28.30 -25.66 6.85
N VAL A 62 -29.60 -25.86 6.77
CA VAL A 62 -30.43 -26.35 7.88
C VAL A 62 -31.57 -27.19 7.32
N GLN A 63 -31.96 -28.26 8.02
CA GLN A 63 -33.08 -29.12 7.58
C GLN A 63 -34.42 -28.41 7.75
N PHE A 64 -34.59 -27.68 8.86
CA PHE A 64 -35.75 -26.87 9.15
C PHE A 64 -35.34 -25.70 10.04
N ALA A 65 -35.72 -24.49 9.65
CA ALA A 65 -35.63 -23.32 10.52
C ALA A 65 -36.81 -22.39 10.26
N ARG A 66 -37.19 -21.63 11.30
CA ARG A 66 -38.15 -20.54 11.18
C ARG A 66 -37.80 -19.42 12.14
N SER A 67 -38.09 -18.20 11.73
CA SER A 67 -38.13 -17.04 12.62
C SER A 67 -39.59 -16.74 12.98
N ARG A 68 -39.84 -16.38 14.23
CA ARG A 68 -41.17 -16.06 14.74
C ARG A 68 -41.11 -14.75 15.54
N LEU A 69 -42.02 -13.83 15.24
CA LEU A 69 -42.28 -12.65 16.05
C LEU A 69 -43.72 -12.73 16.55
N ILE A 70 -43.92 -12.67 17.87
CA ILE A 70 -45.22 -12.87 18.52
C ILE A 70 -45.49 -11.68 19.43
N TRP A 71 -46.67 -11.07 19.33
CA TRP A 71 -47.06 -9.92 20.14
C TRP A 71 -48.56 -9.90 20.44
N PRO A 72 -49.01 -9.27 21.55
CA PRO A 72 -50.44 -9.14 21.84
C PRO A 72 -51.20 -8.42 20.73
N GLN A 73 -52.40 -8.89 20.38
CA GLN A 73 -53.15 -8.38 19.22
C GLN A 73 -53.61 -6.92 19.35
N ASP A 74 -53.64 -6.39 20.57
CA ASP A 74 -54.01 -5.03 20.97
C ASP A 74 -52.81 -4.06 21.00
N VAL A 75 -51.59 -4.57 20.81
CA VAL A 75 -50.39 -3.75 20.65
C VAL A 75 -50.13 -3.49 19.16
N ASP A 76 -50.08 -2.22 18.77
CA ASP A 76 -49.73 -1.82 17.41
C ASP A 76 -48.22 -2.01 17.17
N ILE A 77 -47.85 -3.16 16.61
CA ILE A 77 -46.49 -3.46 16.17
C ILE A 77 -46.41 -3.34 14.65
N ARG A 78 -45.52 -2.45 14.22
CA ARG A 78 -45.12 -2.33 12.81
C ARG A 78 -43.90 -3.20 12.60
N TRP A 79 -43.87 -3.91 11.48
CA TRP A 79 -42.76 -4.77 11.15
C TRP A 79 -42.42 -4.67 9.67
N LYS A 80 -41.14 -4.93 9.36
CA LYS A 80 -40.58 -4.93 8.02
C LYS A 80 -39.62 -6.10 7.93
N ALA A 81 -39.72 -6.90 6.88
CA ALA A 81 -38.86 -8.05 6.68
C ALA A 81 -38.31 -8.06 5.25
N ASN A 82 -36.99 -8.14 5.11
CA ASN A 82 -36.34 -8.28 3.81
C ASN A 82 -36.14 -9.78 3.53
N THR A 83 -37.19 -10.44 3.03
CA THR A 83 -37.27 -11.91 2.90
C THR A 83 -37.08 -12.43 1.46
N GLY A 84 -36.72 -11.56 0.52
CA GLY A 84 -36.65 -11.93 -0.89
C GLY A 84 -38.01 -12.38 -1.42
N THR A 85 -38.12 -13.63 -1.87
CA THR A 85 -39.36 -14.21 -2.39
C THR A 85 -40.20 -14.93 -1.33
N VAL A 86 -39.66 -15.15 -0.13
CA VAL A 86 -40.39 -15.82 0.97
C VAL A 86 -41.43 -14.86 1.54
N GLN A 87 -42.70 -15.24 1.46
CA GLN A 87 -43.79 -14.44 2.02
C GLN A 87 -43.95 -14.73 3.52
N PRO A 88 -43.80 -13.72 4.40
CA PRO A 88 -44.10 -13.89 5.82
C PRO A 88 -45.58 -14.21 6.03
N GLN A 89 -45.88 -15.14 6.94
CA GLN A 89 -47.26 -15.49 7.30
C GLN A 89 -47.65 -14.83 8.62
N VAL A 90 -48.79 -14.14 8.64
CA VAL A 90 -49.35 -13.54 9.85
C VAL A 90 -50.62 -14.28 10.23
N THR A 91 -50.67 -14.79 11.46
CA THR A 91 -51.86 -15.40 12.03
C THR A 91 -52.24 -14.71 13.34
N THR A 92 -53.50 -14.87 13.77
CA THR A 92 -53.95 -14.42 15.09
C THR A 92 -54.55 -15.61 15.82
N ALA A 93 -54.01 -15.95 16.98
CA ALA A 93 -54.46 -17.06 17.80
C ALA A 93 -54.24 -16.76 19.28
N GLY A 94 -55.20 -17.12 20.14
CA GLY A 94 -55.07 -16.99 21.59
C GLY A 94 -54.82 -15.56 22.10
N GLY A 95 -55.28 -14.52 21.38
CA GLY A 95 -55.07 -13.11 21.73
C GLY A 95 -53.71 -12.53 21.27
N TYR A 96 -52.90 -13.30 20.54
CA TYR A 96 -51.62 -12.85 20.00
C TYR A 96 -51.65 -12.86 18.47
N ARG A 97 -50.93 -11.91 17.88
CA ARG A 97 -50.50 -11.97 16.48
C ARG A 97 -49.15 -12.66 16.39
N GLU A 98 -48.99 -13.50 15.40
CA GLU A 98 -47.75 -14.22 15.12
C GLU A 98 -47.35 -14.03 13.67
N LEU A 99 -46.15 -13.50 13.45
CA LEU A 99 -45.46 -13.45 12.18
C LEU A 99 -44.47 -14.61 12.11
N THR A 100 -44.61 -15.49 11.13
CA THR A 100 -43.68 -16.60 10.87
C THR A 100 -43.00 -16.45 9.52
N ILE A 101 -41.69 -16.65 9.50
CA ILE A 101 -40.84 -16.64 8.30
C ILE A 101 -40.12 -17.98 8.21
N ALA A 102 -40.29 -18.69 7.09
CA ALA A 102 -39.54 -19.92 6.82
C ALA A 102 -38.08 -19.61 6.46
N LEU A 103 -37.15 -20.42 6.94
CA LEU A 103 -35.71 -20.26 6.75
C LEU A 103 -35.04 -21.55 6.24
N PRO A 104 -33.92 -21.47 5.51
CA PRO A 104 -33.20 -20.23 5.14
C PRO A 104 -33.96 -19.42 4.09
N LEU A 105 -33.69 -18.11 4.04
CA LEU A 105 -34.10 -17.29 2.92
C LEU A 105 -33.30 -17.66 1.65
N PRO A 106 -33.82 -17.40 0.45
CA PRO A 106 -33.03 -17.49 -0.78
C PRO A 106 -31.77 -16.62 -0.70
N LYS A 107 -30.69 -17.03 -1.38
CA LYS A 107 -29.47 -16.22 -1.49
C LYS A 107 -29.84 -14.79 -1.95
N PRO A 108 -29.45 -13.72 -1.22
CA PRO A 108 -29.71 -12.36 -1.66
C PRO A 108 -29.06 -12.10 -3.02
N PRO A 109 -29.66 -11.26 -3.87
CA PRO A 109 -29.03 -10.89 -5.13
C PRO A 109 -27.68 -10.22 -4.83
N GLU A 110 -26.67 -10.56 -5.62
CA GLU A 110 -25.37 -9.88 -5.51
C GLU A 110 -25.54 -8.41 -5.86
N MET A 111 -24.88 -7.53 -5.12
CA MET A 111 -24.86 -6.09 -5.35
C MET A 111 -23.42 -5.63 -5.54
N PRO A 112 -23.17 -4.64 -6.43
CA PRO A 112 -21.83 -4.13 -6.58
C PRO A 112 -21.42 -3.38 -5.29
N ALA A 113 -20.14 -3.48 -4.92
CA ALA A 113 -19.63 -2.93 -3.66
C ALA A 113 -19.78 -1.39 -3.56
N ASP A 114 -19.77 -0.74 -4.72
CA ASP A 114 -19.92 0.70 -4.94
C ASP A 114 -21.39 1.15 -5.09
N ALA A 115 -22.36 0.29 -4.78
CA ALA A 115 -23.77 0.68 -4.73
C ALA A 115 -24.07 1.49 -3.46
N PRO A 116 -24.93 2.51 -3.52
CA PRO A 116 -25.44 3.17 -2.32
C PRO A 116 -26.09 2.18 -1.34
N ALA A 117 -26.04 2.47 -0.04
CA ALA A 117 -26.44 1.51 0.99
C ALA A 117 -27.93 1.13 0.88
N ARG A 118 -28.78 2.04 0.39
CA ARG A 118 -30.20 1.76 0.09
C ARG A 118 -30.45 0.59 -0.88
N PHE A 119 -29.47 0.22 -1.73
CA PHE A 119 -29.54 -0.96 -2.60
C PHE A 119 -28.99 -2.22 -1.93
N ARG A 120 -28.06 -2.07 -0.98
CA ARG A 120 -27.43 -3.17 -0.24
C ARG A 120 -28.24 -3.55 1.01
N ARG A 121 -29.50 -3.94 0.78
CA ARG A 121 -30.46 -4.23 1.86
C ARG A 121 -30.13 -5.55 2.57
N PRO A 122 -29.82 -5.55 3.87
CA PRO A 122 -29.55 -6.78 4.60
C PRO A 122 -30.83 -7.59 4.80
N SER A 123 -30.71 -8.91 4.84
CA SER A 123 -31.81 -9.84 5.13
C SER A 123 -32.16 -9.79 6.62
N VAL A 124 -33.08 -8.91 7.01
CA VAL A 124 -33.43 -8.66 8.40
C VAL A 124 -34.95 -8.66 8.59
N LEU A 125 -35.39 -9.00 9.80
CA LEU A 125 -36.72 -8.71 10.33
C LEU A 125 -36.57 -7.61 11.38
N GLU A 126 -37.32 -6.54 11.20
CA GLU A 126 -37.42 -5.43 12.13
C GLU A 126 -38.85 -5.30 12.61
N ALA A 127 -39.02 -4.93 13.88
CA ALA A 127 -40.32 -4.55 14.41
C ALA A 127 -40.19 -3.45 15.45
N THR A 128 -41.24 -2.64 15.57
CA THR A 128 -41.28 -1.49 16.47
C THR A 128 -42.71 -1.15 16.88
N SER A 129 -42.90 -0.72 18.12
CA SER A 129 -44.14 -0.04 18.54
C SER A 129 -44.06 1.48 18.37
N PHE A 130 -42.90 2.02 17.98
CA PHE A 130 -42.74 3.47 17.84
C PHE A 130 -43.55 4.03 16.68
N GLY A 131 -44.28 5.10 16.98
CA GLY A 131 -45.15 5.82 16.06
C GLY A 131 -44.42 6.51 14.89
N GLY A 132 -43.12 6.73 14.99
CA GLY A 132 -42.30 7.46 14.04
C GLY A 132 -40.97 7.88 14.66
N TRP A 133 -40.10 8.50 13.86
CA TRP A 133 -38.84 9.08 14.35
C TRP A 133 -39.07 10.16 15.43
N ASN A 134 -40.17 10.91 15.33
CA ASN A 134 -40.59 11.90 16.31
C ASN A 134 -40.84 11.28 17.69
N ALA A 135 -41.47 10.10 17.77
CA ALA A 135 -41.71 9.41 19.02
C ALA A 135 -40.39 8.96 19.69
N ILE A 136 -39.40 8.53 18.91
CA ILE A 136 -38.06 8.20 19.43
C ILE A 136 -37.39 9.45 19.98
N SER A 137 -37.40 10.56 19.23
CA SER A 137 -36.89 11.84 19.69
C SER A 137 -37.51 12.26 21.04
N GLN A 138 -38.83 12.14 21.18
CA GLN A 138 -39.53 12.49 22.44
C GLN A 138 -39.12 11.60 23.61
N VAL A 139 -39.00 10.28 23.38
CA VAL A 139 -38.61 9.32 24.42
C VAL A 139 -37.17 9.53 24.87
N MET A 140 -36.27 9.90 23.95
CA MET A 140 -34.86 10.14 24.26
C MET A 140 -34.59 11.53 24.85
N ALA A 141 -35.42 12.53 24.58
CA ALA A 141 -35.17 13.92 25.00
C ALA A 141 -34.91 14.13 26.50
N PRO A 142 -35.66 13.51 27.43
CA PRO A 142 -35.38 13.65 28.85
C PRO A 142 -34.00 13.16 29.29
N LEU A 143 -33.37 12.26 28.53
CA LEU A 143 -32.05 11.72 28.85
C LEU A 143 -30.94 12.77 28.65
N TYR A 144 -31.20 13.80 27.83
CA TYR A 144 -30.22 14.84 27.49
C TYR A 144 -30.61 16.24 28.01
N ALA A 145 -31.56 16.33 28.94
CA ALA A 145 -31.87 17.58 29.61
C ALA A 145 -30.66 18.08 30.43
N THR A 146 -30.32 19.37 30.33
CA THR A 146 -29.11 19.94 30.94
C THR A 146 -29.36 20.81 32.16
N ASP A 147 -30.61 21.18 32.43
CA ASP A 147 -30.96 22.14 33.47
C ASP A 147 -30.43 21.68 34.84
N GLY A 148 -29.63 22.54 35.47
CA GLY A 148 -29.04 22.27 36.78
C GLY A 148 -27.94 21.20 36.82
N LEU A 149 -27.46 20.69 35.67
CA LEU A 149 -26.42 19.64 35.66
C LEU A 149 -25.00 20.17 35.96
N ILE A 150 -24.77 21.48 35.83
CA ILE A 150 -23.56 22.16 36.28
C ILE A 150 -23.89 22.90 37.58
N ALA A 151 -23.48 22.33 38.72
CA ALA A 151 -23.72 22.94 40.02
C ALA A 151 -22.87 24.22 40.20
N PRO A 152 -23.42 25.31 40.76
CA PRO A 152 -22.65 26.51 41.11
C PRO A 152 -21.46 26.16 42.00
N GLY A 153 -20.29 26.75 41.72
CA GLY A 153 -19.05 26.48 42.45
C GLY A 153 -18.40 25.12 42.17
N SER A 154 -18.97 24.29 41.29
CA SER A 154 -18.35 23.03 40.88
C SER A 154 -17.11 23.25 39.99
N PRO A 155 -16.22 22.25 39.88
CA PRO A 155 -15.10 22.30 38.93
C PRO A 155 -15.53 22.53 37.48
N LEU A 156 -16.73 22.08 37.07
CA LEU A 156 -17.27 22.36 35.74
C LEU A 156 -17.70 23.83 35.59
N ALA A 157 -18.35 24.41 36.60
CA ALA A 157 -18.71 25.83 36.60
C ALA A 157 -17.46 26.72 36.49
N ALA A 158 -16.33 26.30 37.10
CA ALA A 158 -15.06 26.99 36.97
C ALA A 158 -14.52 26.96 35.52
N GLU A 159 -14.67 25.85 34.79
CA GLU A 159 -14.30 25.77 33.37
C GLU A 159 -15.20 26.65 32.50
N VAL A 160 -16.50 26.68 32.75
CA VAL A 160 -17.41 27.59 32.02
C VAL A 160 -17.01 29.04 32.26
N ALA A 161 -16.77 29.43 33.53
CA ALA A 161 -16.30 30.77 33.86
C ALA A 161 -14.96 31.11 33.18
N ARG A 162 -14.03 30.14 33.12
CA ARG A 162 -12.75 30.30 32.41
C ARG A 162 -12.96 30.55 30.92
N ILE A 163 -13.84 29.80 30.25
CA ILE A 163 -14.14 30.00 28.82
C ILE A 163 -14.83 31.36 28.60
N LYS A 164 -15.82 31.73 29.42
CA LYS A 164 -16.51 33.04 29.34
C LYS A 164 -15.54 34.21 29.50
N ALA A 165 -14.55 34.09 30.39
CA ALA A 165 -13.53 35.12 30.61
C ALA A 165 -12.48 35.18 29.51
N ALA A 166 -12.14 34.05 28.89
CA ALA A 166 -11.12 33.98 27.85
C ALA A 166 -11.61 34.50 26.49
N GLU A 167 -12.91 34.38 26.19
CA GLU A 167 -13.45 34.68 24.86
C GLU A 167 -14.89 35.19 24.93
N THR A 168 -15.26 36.04 23.97
CA THR A 168 -16.60 36.65 23.83
C THR A 168 -17.32 36.20 22.56
N ASP A 169 -16.58 35.80 21.53
CA ASP A 169 -17.13 35.26 20.29
C ASP A 169 -17.82 33.91 20.54
N PRO A 170 -19.13 33.78 20.26
CA PRO A 170 -19.87 32.54 20.41
C PRO A 170 -19.21 31.34 19.71
N LEU A 171 -18.69 31.54 18.49
CA LEU A 171 -18.08 30.46 17.70
C LEU A 171 -16.84 29.88 18.39
N LYS A 172 -15.99 30.75 18.92
CA LYS A 172 -14.78 30.36 19.62
C LYS A 172 -15.07 29.76 20.99
N ARG A 173 -16.10 30.26 21.71
CA ARG A 173 -16.58 29.61 22.94
C ARG A 173 -17.06 28.18 22.68
N THR A 174 -17.83 27.98 21.61
CA THR A 174 -18.27 26.66 21.17
C THR A 174 -17.09 25.74 20.90
N GLN A 175 -16.07 26.23 20.20
CA GLN A 175 -14.87 25.44 19.95
C GLN A 175 -14.08 25.10 21.23
N LEU A 176 -13.90 26.06 22.15
CA LEU A 176 -13.23 25.80 23.43
C LEU A 176 -13.97 24.77 24.28
N ALA A 177 -15.30 24.76 24.25
CA ALA A 177 -16.11 23.76 24.92
C ALA A 177 -15.94 22.36 24.29
N LEU A 178 -15.97 22.27 22.95
CA LEU A 178 -15.71 21.02 22.24
C LEU A 178 -14.32 20.48 22.56
N GLU A 179 -13.29 21.32 22.45
CA GLU A 179 -11.91 20.96 22.74
C GLU A 179 -11.72 20.47 24.17
N LEU A 180 -12.35 21.14 25.15
CA LEU A 180 -12.32 20.72 26.55
C LEU A 180 -12.84 19.29 26.73
N VAL A 181 -13.97 18.95 26.10
CA VAL A 181 -14.56 17.61 26.19
C VAL A 181 -13.69 16.58 25.49
N GLN A 182 -13.22 16.87 24.27
CA GLN A 182 -12.39 15.94 23.50
C GLN A 182 -11.06 15.63 24.22
N GLN A 183 -10.40 16.64 24.80
CA GLN A 183 -9.08 16.48 25.41
C GLN A 183 -9.11 15.99 26.86
N LYS A 184 -10.11 16.40 27.66
CA LYS A 184 -10.14 16.11 29.11
C LYS A 184 -10.96 14.87 29.46
N VAL A 185 -11.64 14.24 28.49
CA VAL A 185 -12.46 13.04 28.71
C VAL A 185 -12.08 11.96 27.70
N ARG A 186 -11.61 10.81 28.18
CA ARG A 186 -11.26 9.66 27.34
C ARG A 186 -12.50 8.86 26.95
N TYR A 187 -12.51 8.26 25.77
CA TYR A 187 -13.59 7.37 25.38
C TYR A 187 -13.53 6.03 26.12
N LEU A 188 -14.65 5.61 26.69
CA LEU A 188 -14.89 4.26 27.24
C LEU A 188 -16.39 3.94 27.09
N PHE A 189 -16.73 2.96 26.25
CA PHE A 189 -18.12 2.51 26.12
C PHE A 189 -18.56 1.73 27.36
N LYS A 190 -19.73 2.07 27.92
CA LYS A 190 -20.35 1.36 29.06
C LYS A 190 -21.82 1.05 28.77
N GLY A 191 -22.10 -0.18 28.34
CA GLY A 191 -23.46 -0.62 27.98
C GLY A 191 -24.32 -1.17 29.13
N MET A 192 -23.74 -1.41 30.30
CA MET A 192 -24.44 -2.00 31.46
C MET A 192 -25.40 -1.02 32.15
N ASP A 193 -26.37 -1.55 32.92
CA ASP A 193 -27.31 -0.77 33.76
C ASP A 193 -28.14 0.28 32.98
N ASN A 194 -28.73 -0.12 31.85
CA ASN A 194 -29.38 0.77 30.87
C ASN A 194 -28.42 1.75 30.18
N GLY A 195 -27.11 1.55 30.32
CA GLY A 195 -26.05 2.32 29.67
C GLY A 195 -26.04 2.24 28.15
N ASN A 196 -26.92 1.44 27.54
CA ASN A 196 -27.19 1.52 26.10
C ASN A 196 -27.79 2.88 25.70
N TYR A 197 -28.64 3.49 26.54
CA TYR A 197 -29.33 4.75 26.23
C TYR A 197 -29.07 5.87 27.23
N VAL A 198 -28.86 5.55 28.52
CA VAL A 198 -28.75 6.57 29.56
C VAL A 198 -27.31 7.13 29.60
N PRO A 199 -27.11 8.45 29.45
CA PRO A 199 -25.81 9.06 29.61
C PRO A 199 -25.37 9.11 31.08
N GLN A 200 -24.07 9.02 31.30
CA GLN A 200 -23.43 9.43 32.56
C GLN A 200 -23.62 10.94 32.76
N THR A 201 -23.80 11.40 34.01
CA THR A 201 -24.00 12.83 34.27
C THR A 201 -22.73 13.64 33.97
N PRO A 202 -22.83 14.94 33.64
CA PRO A 202 -21.66 15.80 33.41
C PRO A 202 -20.67 15.78 34.58
N ALA A 203 -21.16 15.91 35.82
CA ALA A 203 -20.32 15.88 37.02
C ALA A 203 -19.58 14.54 37.17
N GLN A 204 -20.26 13.40 36.94
CA GLN A 204 -19.61 12.10 36.96
C GLN A 204 -18.56 11.99 35.84
N THR A 205 -18.89 12.40 34.62
CA THR A 205 -17.99 12.33 33.45
C THR A 205 -16.74 13.14 33.69
N TRP A 206 -16.90 14.34 34.25
CA TRP A 206 -15.80 15.21 34.64
C TRP A 206 -14.93 14.60 35.74
N ASN A 207 -15.53 14.00 36.76
CA ASN A 207 -14.78 13.39 37.86
C ASN A 207 -14.03 12.12 37.43
N LEU A 208 -14.64 11.26 36.61
CA LEU A 208 -14.06 10.01 36.15
C LEU A 208 -13.03 10.18 35.01
N ARG A 209 -13.10 11.28 34.25
CA ARG A 209 -12.24 11.56 33.08
C ARG A 209 -12.34 10.52 31.97
N TYR A 210 -13.45 9.80 31.92
CA TYR A 210 -13.84 8.96 30.80
C TYR A 210 -15.36 8.94 30.65
N GLY A 211 -15.82 8.62 29.45
CA GLY A 211 -17.24 8.47 29.11
C GLY A 211 -17.40 8.04 27.64
N ASP A 212 -18.58 7.54 27.29
CA ASP A 212 -18.93 7.15 25.92
C ASP A 212 -19.54 8.32 25.13
N CYS A 213 -20.10 8.04 23.95
CA CYS A 213 -20.74 9.04 23.11
C CYS A 213 -21.86 9.82 23.82
N LYS A 214 -22.65 9.13 24.64
CA LYS A 214 -23.78 9.71 25.37
C LYS A 214 -23.27 10.61 26.50
N ALA A 215 -22.32 10.12 27.29
CA ALA A 215 -21.71 10.86 28.38
C ALA A 215 -21.02 12.15 27.89
N LYS A 216 -20.22 12.04 26.83
CA LYS A 216 -19.52 13.18 26.23
C LYS A 216 -20.49 14.17 25.59
N THR A 217 -21.55 13.69 24.95
CA THR A 217 -22.60 14.55 24.39
C THR A 217 -23.32 15.34 25.47
N LEU A 218 -23.77 14.69 26.55
CA LEU A 218 -24.47 15.38 27.64
C LEU A 218 -23.56 16.40 28.34
N LEU A 219 -22.28 16.07 28.54
CA LEU A 219 -21.30 17.02 29.08
C LEU A 219 -21.13 18.24 28.15
N LEU A 220 -20.96 18.02 26.84
CA LEU A 220 -20.80 19.11 25.88
C LEU A 220 -22.05 19.99 25.80
N LEU A 221 -23.25 19.40 25.78
CA LEU A 221 -24.51 20.15 25.82
C LEU A 221 -24.62 21.02 27.08
N ALA A 222 -24.31 20.46 28.25
CA ALA A 222 -24.38 21.21 29.50
C ALA A 222 -23.41 22.40 29.50
N LEU A 223 -22.20 22.23 28.97
CA LEU A 223 -21.23 23.32 28.81
C LEU A 223 -21.73 24.39 27.83
N LEU A 224 -22.26 23.99 26.67
CA LEU A 224 -22.75 24.91 25.65
C LEU A 224 -23.96 25.72 26.12
N HIS A 225 -24.92 25.10 26.80
CA HIS A 225 -26.07 25.80 27.35
C HIS A 225 -25.68 26.79 28.46
N ASP A 226 -24.75 26.44 29.35
CA ASP A 226 -24.24 27.37 30.37
C ASP A 226 -23.41 28.50 29.74
N LEU A 227 -22.83 28.29 28.55
CA LEU A 227 -22.18 29.30 27.71
C LEU A 227 -23.15 30.12 26.84
N GLU A 228 -24.47 29.90 26.97
CA GLU A 228 -25.52 30.58 26.20
C GLU A 228 -25.45 30.29 24.69
N ILE A 229 -25.01 29.10 24.32
CA ILE A 229 -24.99 28.59 22.94
C ILE A 229 -26.16 27.64 22.74
N GLU A 230 -26.98 27.89 21.72
CA GLU A 230 -28.06 26.99 21.31
C GLU A 230 -27.47 25.66 20.81
N ALA A 231 -27.86 24.55 21.44
CA ALA A 231 -27.38 23.23 21.06
C ALA A 231 -28.45 22.14 21.30
N GLU A 232 -28.37 21.05 20.54
CA GLU A 232 -29.24 19.90 20.68
C GLU A 232 -28.49 18.58 20.45
N PRO A 233 -28.89 17.48 21.10
CA PRO A 233 -28.36 16.16 20.79
C PRO A 233 -28.92 15.68 19.45
N VAL A 234 -28.11 14.98 18.69
CA VAL A 234 -28.51 14.30 17.45
C VAL A 234 -28.06 12.85 17.47
N LEU A 235 -28.96 11.91 17.17
CA LEU A 235 -28.64 10.48 17.01
C LEU A 235 -28.20 10.19 15.59
N ALA A 236 -27.18 9.36 15.41
CA ALA A 236 -26.60 9.03 14.11
C ALA A 236 -26.36 7.53 13.95
N SER A 237 -26.22 7.10 12.70
CA SER A 237 -25.72 5.78 12.36
C SER A 237 -24.38 5.90 11.65
N SER A 238 -23.36 5.20 12.14
CA SER A 238 -22.04 5.14 11.53
C SER A 238 -21.98 4.21 10.30
N GLN A 239 -23.01 3.41 10.05
CA GLN A 239 -22.97 2.33 9.04
C GLN A 239 -24.11 2.36 8.02
N LEU A 240 -25.26 2.93 8.37
CA LEU A 240 -26.44 2.85 7.50
C LEU A 240 -26.39 3.87 6.36
N GLY A 241 -25.72 5.02 6.53
CA GLY A 241 -25.71 6.09 5.54
C GLY A 241 -27.13 6.46 5.08
N ASP A 242 -27.37 6.40 3.78
CA ASP A 242 -28.67 6.70 3.18
C ASP A 242 -29.76 5.62 3.42
N LEU A 243 -29.38 4.40 3.83
CA LEU A 243 -30.33 3.33 4.17
C LEU A 243 -31.16 3.67 5.41
N LEU A 244 -30.69 4.59 6.27
CA LEU A 244 -31.39 4.94 7.52
C LEU A 244 -32.83 5.41 7.26
N GLN A 245 -33.07 6.16 6.19
CA GLN A 245 -34.42 6.65 5.85
C GLN A 245 -35.39 5.52 5.51
N ASP A 246 -34.87 4.39 5.01
CA ASP A 246 -35.64 3.20 4.63
C ASP A 246 -35.86 2.23 5.81
N ARG A 247 -35.20 2.43 6.96
CA ARG A 247 -35.38 1.58 8.15
C ARG A 247 -36.68 1.90 8.88
N LEU A 248 -37.17 0.94 9.68
CA LEU A 248 -38.24 1.25 10.63
C LEU A 248 -37.73 2.17 11.74
N PRO A 249 -38.57 3.10 12.25
CA PRO A 249 -38.23 3.89 13.43
C PRO A 249 -37.92 3.01 14.63
N THR A 250 -36.64 2.85 14.91
CA THR A 250 -36.12 2.06 16.03
C THR A 250 -34.97 2.83 16.68
N PRO A 251 -34.92 2.92 18.02
CA PRO A 251 -33.72 3.40 18.71
C PRO A 251 -32.44 2.65 18.28
N GLY A 252 -32.55 1.34 18.03
CA GLY A 252 -31.44 0.50 17.57
C GLY A 252 -30.95 0.76 16.14
N ALA A 253 -31.58 1.67 15.38
CA ALA A 253 -31.04 2.15 14.10
C ALA A 253 -29.88 3.14 14.29
N PHE A 254 -29.67 3.65 15.49
CA PHE A 254 -28.61 4.59 15.83
C PHE A 254 -27.57 3.90 16.72
N ASP A 255 -26.30 4.06 16.38
CA ASP A 255 -25.15 3.55 17.13
C ASP A 255 -24.28 4.68 17.71
N HIS A 256 -24.63 5.95 17.41
CA HIS A 256 -23.88 7.11 17.84
C HIS A 256 -24.78 8.29 18.23
N VAL A 257 -24.25 9.20 19.04
CA VAL A 257 -24.89 10.46 19.42
C VAL A 257 -23.84 11.56 19.56
N PHE A 258 -24.17 12.75 19.10
CA PHE A 258 -23.30 13.93 19.20
C PHE A 258 -24.13 15.23 19.26
N VAL A 259 -23.49 16.39 19.19
CA VAL A 259 -24.15 17.70 19.33
C VAL A 259 -24.27 18.42 17.99
N ARG A 260 -25.45 18.99 17.73
CA ARG A 260 -25.63 20.04 16.74
C ARG A 260 -25.80 21.37 17.48
N ALA A 261 -24.95 22.35 17.21
CA ALA A 261 -25.06 23.70 17.77
C ALA A 261 -25.47 24.71 16.69
N THR A 262 -26.27 25.71 17.05
CA THR A 262 -26.62 26.83 16.17
C THR A 262 -25.82 28.05 16.59
N VAL A 263 -24.89 28.50 15.73
CA VAL A 263 -24.07 29.70 15.99
C VAL A 263 -24.16 30.62 14.79
N ALA A 264 -24.56 31.88 15.01
CA ALA A 264 -24.76 32.87 13.94
C ALA A 264 -25.67 32.39 12.79
N GLY A 265 -26.63 31.50 13.10
CA GLY A 265 -27.56 30.92 12.11
C GLY A 265 -27.01 29.70 11.35
N GLU A 266 -25.77 29.29 11.58
CA GLU A 266 -25.18 28.09 11.00
C GLU A 266 -25.27 26.90 11.97
N SER A 267 -25.49 25.70 11.42
CA SER A 267 -25.41 24.44 12.17
C SER A 267 -23.97 23.92 12.20
N LEU A 268 -23.41 23.82 13.40
CA LEU A 268 -22.11 23.20 13.67
C LEU A 268 -22.32 21.76 14.17
N TRP A 269 -21.52 20.82 13.67
CA TRP A 269 -21.65 19.39 13.97
C TRP A 269 -20.51 18.96 14.89
N LEU A 270 -20.77 18.95 16.19
CA LEU A 270 -19.76 18.86 17.23
C LEU A 270 -19.73 17.46 17.84
N ASP A 271 -18.73 16.67 17.45
CA ASP A 271 -18.53 15.33 18.00
C ASP A 271 -17.52 15.34 19.15
N GLY A 272 -18.01 15.24 20.38
CA GLY A 272 -17.15 15.16 21.58
C GLY A 272 -16.37 13.85 21.70
N THR A 273 -16.71 12.82 20.91
CA THR A 273 -16.01 11.52 20.89
C THR A 273 -14.83 11.48 19.95
N ASP A 274 -14.87 12.29 18.88
CA ASP A 274 -13.72 12.52 18.03
C ASP A 274 -12.61 13.26 18.82
N GLY A 275 -11.45 13.44 18.20
CA GLY A 275 -10.30 14.08 18.84
C GLY A 275 -9.66 15.12 17.96
N GLY A 276 -9.09 16.15 18.60
CA GLY A 276 -8.17 17.06 17.93
C GLY A 276 -8.82 18.19 17.11
N ALA A 277 -10.15 18.38 17.16
CA ALA A 277 -10.79 19.48 16.46
C ALA A 277 -10.31 20.84 17.00
N ARG A 278 -10.05 21.78 16.09
CA ARG A 278 -9.66 23.16 16.37
C ARG A 278 -10.64 24.13 15.72
N LEU A 279 -10.47 25.43 15.97
CA LEU A 279 -11.34 26.46 15.39
C LEU A 279 -11.40 26.40 13.87
N ALA A 280 -10.30 26.03 13.21
CA ALA A 280 -10.26 25.85 11.77
C ALA A 280 -11.10 24.68 11.24
N ASP A 281 -11.50 23.74 12.11
CA ASP A 281 -12.28 22.54 11.76
C ASP A 281 -13.75 22.65 12.21
N ILE A 282 -14.15 23.73 12.88
CA ILE A 282 -15.45 23.82 13.58
C ILE A 282 -16.66 23.72 12.62
N HIS A 283 -16.44 23.97 11.33
CA HIS A 283 -17.44 23.84 10.27
C HIS A 283 -17.42 22.47 9.58
N ASP A 284 -16.52 21.56 9.95
CA ASP A 284 -16.51 20.20 9.40
C ASP A 284 -17.80 19.46 9.80
N ALA A 285 -18.23 18.53 8.94
CA ALA A 285 -19.43 17.73 9.16
C ALA A 285 -19.07 16.25 9.04
N PRO A 286 -19.47 15.39 10.00
CA PRO A 286 -19.23 13.97 9.91
C PRO A 286 -20.11 13.36 8.79
N PRO A 287 -19.63 12.33 8.08
CA PRO A 287 -20.30 11.78 6.90
C PRO A 287 -21.47 10.84 7.22
N PHE A 288 -22.35 11.21 8.17
CA PHE A 288 -23.46 10.36 8.61
C PHE A 288 -24.68 10.37 7.68
N HIS A 289 -24.72 11.24 6.65
CA HIS A 289 -25.86 11.51 5.75
C HIS A 289 -27.13 12.03 6.44
N PHE A 290 -27.64 11.34 7.46
CA PHE A 290 -28.85 11.69 8.19
C PHE A 290 -28.68 11.49 9.70
N VAL A 291 -29.31 12.36 10.48
CA VAL A 291 -29.37 12.27 11.94
C VAL A 291 -30.78 12.52 12.44
N LEU A 292 -31.08 12.12 13.67
CA LEU A 292 -32.33 12.42 14.35
C LEU A 292 -32.08 13.43 15.49
N PRO A 293 -32.50 14.70 15.36
CA PRO A 293 -32.52 15.62 16.48
C PRO A 293 -33.37 15.11 17.63
N VAL A 294 -32.91 15.32 18.86
CA VAL A 294 -33.56 14.83 20.07
C VAL A 294 -34.23 16.00 20.79
N ARG A 295 -35.55 16.10 20.61
CA ARG A 295 -36.40 17.20 21.09
C ARG A 295 -37.62 16.70 21.87
N VAL A 296 -38.01 17.47 22.88
CA VAL A 296 -39.26 17.25 23.65
C VAL A 296 -40.51 17.31 22.76
N ALA A 297 -40.51 18.17 21.74
CA ALA A 297 -41.60 18.23 20.76
C ALA A 297 -41.60 17.04 19.77
N GLY A 298 -40.49 16.30 19.68
CA GLY A 298 -40.24 15.34 18.61
C GLY A 298 -39.62 15.98 17.37
N ALA A 299 -38.86 15.19 16.60
CA ALA A 299 -38.26 15.61 15.33
C ALA A 299 -38.28 14.48 14.30
N GLY A 300 -38.18 14.84 13.01
CA GLY A 300 -37.88 13.90 11.93
C GLY A 300 -36.38 13.78 11.67
N LEU A 301 -36.00 12.90 10.76
CA LEU A 301 -34.61 12.83 10.28
C LEU A 301 -34.21 14.14 9.59
N LEU A 302 -32.97 14.56 9.80
CA LEU A 302 -32.36 15.77 9.26
C LEU A 302 -31.12 15.37 8.45
N PRO A 303 -30.94 15.89 7.22
CA PRO A 303 -29.73 15.63 6.45
C PRO A 303 -28.51 16.35 7.05
N VAL A 304 -27.35 15.70 6.95
CA VAL A 304 -26.03 16.26 7.27
C VAL A 304 -25.32 16.62 5.95
N PRO A 305 -24.74 17.82 5.83
CA PRO A 305 -23.99 18.20 4.63
C PRO A 305 -22.78 17.27 4.38
N MET A 306 -22.68 16.73 3.17
CA MET A 306 -21.50 15.98 2.72
C MET A 306 -20.53 16.95 2.05
N ARG A 307 -19.44 17.31 2.76
CA ARG A 307 -18.42 18.24 2.26
C ARG A 307 -17.03 17.85 2.77
N PRO A 308 -15.97 18.08 1.99
CA PRO A 308 -14.60 17.88 2.47
C PRO A 308 -14.32 18.81 3.66
N GLY A 309 -13.48 18.36 4.57
CA GLY A 309 -13.07 19.16 5.72
C GLY A 309 -12.29 20.41 5.31
N ALA A 310 -12.42 21.48 6.10
CA ALA A 310 -11.82 22.78 5.83
C ALA A 310 -10.29 22.73 5.73
N ARG A 311 -9.66 21.88 6.55
CA ARG A 311 -8.23 21.56 6.48
C ARG A 311 -8.02 20.15 5.95
N PRO A 312 -6.87 19.85 5.32
CA PRO A 312 -6.56 18.49 4.94
C PRO A 312 -6.52 17.59 6.17
N GLU A 313 -7.13 16.41 6.07
CA GLU A 313 -7.03 15.39 7.11
C GLU A 313 -5.66 14.70 7.12
N LEU A 314 -5.01 14.69 5.94
CA LEU A 314 -3.63 14.25 5.75
C LEU A 314 -2.89 15.20 4.81
N ARG A 315 -1.70 15.63 5.23
CA ARG A 315 -0.72 16.34 4.42
C ARG A 315 0.58 15.55 4.38
N ALA A 316 1.01 15.14 3.19
CA ALA A 316 2.29 14.48 2.98
C ALA A 316 3.28 15.44 2.31
N GLU A 317 4.42 15.69 2.94
CA GLU A 317 5.55 16.41 2.35
C GLU A 317 6.69 15.42 2.11
N ILE A 318 7.10 15.30 0.85
CA ILE A 318 8.03 14.27 0.37
C ILE A 318 9.20 14.96 -0.30
N ASP A 319 10.40 14.72 0.19
CA ASP A 319 11.66 15.17 -0.40
C ASP A 319 12.43 13.97 -0.91
N LEU A 320 12.83 14.00 -2.18
CA LEU A 320 13.69 13.01 -2.83
C LEU A 320 14.95 13.69 -3.35
N ASP A 321 16.10 13.08 -3.07
CA ASP A 321 17.39 13.50 -3.60
C ASP A 321 17.85 12.50 -4.67
N GLU A 322 17.55 12.80 -5.93
CA GLU A 322 17.93 11.97 -7.08
C GLU A 322 19.25 12.44 -7.71
N THR A 323 20.02 13.31 -7.03
CA THR A 323 21.25 13.88 -7.62
C THR A 323 22.29 12.82 -7.99
N ALA A 324 22.25 11.64 -7.36
CA ALA A 324 23.10 10.49 -7.66
C ALA A 324 22.89 9.93 -9.08
N GLY A 325 21.74 10.16 -9.71
CA GLY A 325 21.41 9.69 -11.05
C GLY A 325 20.11 8.88 -11.11
N VAL A 326 19.49 8.84 -12.30
CA VAL A 326 18.19 8.19 -12.54
C VAL A 326 18.17 6.66 -12.33
N ASN A 327 19.35 6.01 -12.29
CA ASN A 327 19.48 4.56 -12.10
C ASN A 327 19.89 4.18 -10.67
N PHE A 328 19.88 5.15 -9.74
CA PHE A 328 20.34 4.94 -8.37
C PHE A 328 19.21 5.17 -7.37
N PRO A 329 19.28 4.51 -6.20
CA PRO A 329 18.41 4.85 -5.09
C PRO A 329 18.51 6.33 -4.70
N ALA A 330 17.41 6.89 -4.23
CA ALA A 330 17.30 8.27 -3.78
C ALA A 330 17.08 8.33 -2.27
N PRO A 331 17.90 9.07 -1.49
CA PRO A 331 17.57 9.41 -0.13
C PRO A 331 16.26 10.19 -0.09
N PHE A 332 15.38 9.83 0.83
CA PHE A 332 14.13 10.55 1.03
C PHE A 332 13.98 11.08 2.45
N LYS A 333 13.20 12.15 2.57
CA LYS A 333 12.57 12.56 3.82
C LYS A 333 11.07 12.71 3.57
N VAL A 334 10.27 12.22 4.51
CA VAL A 334 8.82 12.31 4.45
C VAL A 334 8.31 12.84 5.79
N ALA A 335 7.41 13.82 5.72
CA ALA A 335 6.61 14.29 6.84
C ALA A 335 5.13 14.09 6.50
N ILE A 336 4.45 13.19 7.21
CA ILE A 336 3.01 12.96 7.08
C ILE A 336 2.34 13.55 8.32
N THR A 337 1.68 14.70 8.12
CA THR A 337 0.89 15.37 9.15
C THR A 337 -0.57 14.95 9.02
N VAL A 338 -1.14 14.46 10.12
CA VAL A 338 -2.52 14.01 10.22
C VAL A 338 -3.25 14.80 11.31
N ARG A 339 -4.57 14.91 11.21
CA ARG A 339 -5.46 15.50 12.24
C ARG A 339 -6.58 14.53 12.61
N GLY A 340 -7.45 14.95 13.53
CA GLY A 340 -8.65 14.19 13.89
C GLY A 340 -8.34 12.90 14.63
N SER A 341 -9.24 11.94 14.51
CA SER A 341 -9.10 10.57 15.01
C SER A 341 -7.75 9.91 14.65
N LEU A 342 -7.20 10.17 13.44
CA LEU A 342 -5.92 9.59 13.02
C LEU A 342 -4.74 10.14 13.83
N ALA A 343 -4.77 11.42 14.22
CA ALA A 343 -3.75 12.01 15.11
C ALA A 343 -3.81 11.40 16.51
N GLU A 344 -5.01 11.13 17.03
CA GLU A 344 -5.19 10.46 18.32
C GLU A 344 -4.76 8.99 18.27
N LEU A 345 -4.96 8.31 17.14
CA LEU A 345 -4.40 6.98 16.90
C LEU A 345 -2.87 7.00 16.93
N PHE A 346 -2.24 7.99 16.30
CA PHE A 346 -0.77 8.14 16.35
C PHE A 346 -0.30 8.41 17.78
N ARG A 347 -1.05 9.21 18.55
CA ARG A 347 -0.74 9.50 19.96
C ARG A 347 -0.80 8.23 20.81
N ALA A 348 -1.91 7.50 20.73
CA ALA A 348 -2.07 6.23 21.44
C ALA A 348 -1.01 5.20 21.03
N GLY A 349 -0.76 5.06 19.72
CA GLY A 349 0.26 4.18 19.16
C GLY A 349 1.66 4.51 19.63
N SER A 350 2.03 5.80 19.67
CA SER A 350 3.37 6.23 20.11
C SER A 350 3.73 5.84 21.54
N ILE A 351 2.73 5.69 22.42
CA ILE A 351 2.92 5.32 23.84
C ILE A 351 2.94 3.79 24.02
N GLN A 352 2.13 3.06 23.24
CA GLN A 352 1.86 1.63 23.47
C GLN A 352 2.59 0.69 22.51
N ALA A 353 2.96 1.16 21.32
CA ALA A 353 3.52 0.33 20.27
C ALA A 353 5.01 0.02 20.49
N SER A 354 5.42 -1.20 20.14
CA SER A 354 6.83 -1.55 20.06
C SER A 354 7.54 -0.77 18.94
N LYS A 355 8.89 -0.75 18.97
CA LYS A 355 9.68 -0.12 17.90
C LYS A 355 9.40 -0.74 16.53
N GLU A 356 9.11 -2.04 16.49
CA GLU A 356 8.78 -2.82 15.30
C GLU A 356 7.39 -2.47 14.79
N GLN A 357 6.39 -2.38 15.68
CA GLN A 357 5.03 -1.96 15.30
C GLN A 357 5.01 -0.54 14.74
N LEU A 358 5.78 0.38 15.33
CA LEU A 358 5.95 1.74 14.78
C LEU A 358 6.67 1.74 13.43
N ALA A 359 7.63 0.83 13.21
CA ALA A 359 8.29 0.66 11.92
C ALA A 359 7.30 0.19 10.85
N GLU A 360 6.54 -0.85 11.16
CA GLU A 360 5.54 -1.40 10.25
C GLU A 360 4.46 -0.38 9.89
N MET A 361 3.98 0.37 10.90
CA MET A 361 3.03 1.47 10.69
C MET A 361 3.61 2.56 9.77
N ALA A 362 4.85 3.01 10.03
CA ALA A 362 5.49 4.02 9.20
C ALA A 362 5.67 3.54 7.76
N SER A 363 6.15 2.31 7.57
CA SER A 363 6.31 1.70 6.23
C SER A 363 4.98 1.62 5.49
N LYS A 364 3.89 1.18 6.14
CA LYS A 364 2.55 1.10 5.53
C LYS A 364 2.01 2.48 5.12
N LEU A 365 2.27 3.52 5.91
CA LEU A 365 1.81 4.88 5.60
C LEU A 365 2.62 5.54 4.48
N ILE A 366 3.91 5.21 4.35
CA ILE A 366 4.81 5.80 3.36
C ILE A 366 4.73 5.05 2.02
N ALA A 367 4.53 3.73 2.04
CA ALA A 367 4.53 2.86 0.87
C ALA A 367 3.63 3.35 -0.29
N PRO A 368 2.45 3.96 -0.08
CA PRO A 368 1.70 4.51 -1.19
C PRO A 368 2.48 5.58 -1.96
N TYR A 369 3.25 6.42 -1.25
CA TYR A 369 3.84 7.68 -1.72
C TYR A 369 5.23 7.59 -2.32
N LEU A 370 5.92 6.48 -2.15
CA LEU A 370 7.28 6.26 -2.63
C LEU A 370 7.39 4.87 -3.24
N ASP A 371 8.28 4.73 -4.21
CA ASP A 371 8.48 3.48 -4.92
C ASP A 371 9.57 2.67 -4.19
N SER A 372 9.18 1.47 -3.72
CA SER A 372 10.01 0.55 -2.93
C SER A 372 10.80 1.18 -1.75
N PRO A 373 10.18 1.97 -0.85
CA PRO A 373 10.91 2.69 0.18
C PRO A 373 11.44 1.74 1.26
N THR A 374 12.71 1.95 1.65
CA THR A 374 13.29 1.37 2.87
C THR A 374 13.43 2.48 3.93
N VAL A 375 12.56 2.43 4.95
CA VAL A 375 12.55 3.41 6.05
C VAL A 375 13.64 3.07 7.06
N MET A 376 14.55 4.01 7.31
CA MET A 376 15.65 3.85 8.29
C MET A 376 15.27 4.52 9.61
N THR A 377 15.01 5.82 9.55
CA THR A 377 14.66 6.62 10.73
C THR A 377 13.19 7.00 10.69
N ARG A 378 12.59 7.08 11.88
CA ARG A 378 11.18 7.47 12.06
C ARG A 378 10.98 8.10 13.42
N SER A 379 10.13 9.11 13.48
CA SER A 379 9.68 9.73 14.73
C SER A 379 8.26 10.26 14.57
N ILE A 380 7.55 10.37 15.68
CA ILE A 380 6.25 11.01 15.72
C ILE A 380 6.36 12.22 16.63
N SER A 381 5.83 13.34 16.17
CA SER A 381 5.74 14.59 16.91
C SER A 381 4.28 15.04 16.98
N PHE A 382 3.93 15.77 18.02
CA PHE A 382 2.57 16.23 18.27
C PHE A 382 2.57 17.75 18.38
N ASP A 383 1.63 18.39 17.70
CA ASP A 383 1.33 19.81 17.86
C ASP A 383 -0.06 19.94 18.48
N ASP A 384 -0.07 20.17 19.79
CA ASP A 384 -1.31 20.30 20.56
C ASP A 384 -2.05 21.61 20.22
N VAL A 385 -1.40 22.63 19.69
CA VAL A 385 -2.07 23.86 19.26
C VAL A 385 -2.80 23.60 17.94
N ALA A 386 -2.13 22.99 16.96
CA ALA A 386 -2.71 22.68 15.66
C ALA A 386 -3.67 21.47 15.68
N GLY A 387 -3.62 20.64 16.73
CA GLY A 387 -4.41 19.41 16.84
C GLY A 387 -3.92 18.32 15.89
N THR A 388 -2.62 18.25 15.64
CA THR A 388 -2.03 17.37 14.63
C THR A 388 -0.95 16.46 15.19
N ALA A 389 -0.76 15.31 14.54
CA ALA A 389 0.41 14.46 14.71
C ALA A 389 1.20 14.39 13.41
N THR A 390 2.52 14.44 13.48
CA THR A 390 3.40 14.35 12.30
C THR A 390 4.33 13.16 12.44
N LEU A 391 4.18 12.18 11.54
CA LEU A 391 5.16 11.13 11.31
C LEU A 391 6.27 11.69 10.42
N ASN A 392 7.48 11.79 10.96
CA ASN A 392 8.68 12.05 10.19
C ASN A 392 9.39 10.73 9.91
N ALA A 393 9.85 10.54 8.68
CA ALA A 393 10.63 9.38 8.31
C ALA A 393 11.70 9.76 7.28
N ALA A 394 12.81 9.03 7.30
CA ALA A 394 13.84 9.15 6.27
C ALA A 394 14.43 7.78 5.96
N GLY A 395 14.92 7.64 4.73
CA GLY A 395 15.49 6.40 4.25
C GLY A 395 15.90 6.51 2.81
N VAL A 396 15.78 5.39 2.09
CA VAL A 396 16.15 5.28 0.69
C VAL A 396 14.98 4.72 -0.10
N ALA A 397 14.62 5.35 -1.21
CA ALA A 397 13.61 4.88 -2.15
C ALA A 397 14.27 4.54 -3.49
N TYR A 398 13.56 3.81 -4.34
CA TYR A 398 14.03 3.43 -5.66
C TYR A 398 13.06 4.01 -6.69
N PRO A 399 13.27 5.27 -7.12
CA PRO A 399 12.43 5.90 -8.12
C PRO A 399 12.36 5.05 -9.39
N ASP A 400 11.16 4.93 -9.93
CA ASP A 400 10.88 4.09 -11.10
C ASP A 400 11.13 4.87 -12.39
N TRP A 401 12.36 4.78 -12.90
CA TRP A 401 12.78 5.37 -14.16
C TRP A 401 12.83 4.31 -15.26
N ASP A 402 11.98 4.47 -16.27
CA ASP A 402 11.92 3.60 -17.44
C ASP A 402 12.59 4.24 -18.64
N LYS A 403 13.31 3.44 -19.45
CA LYS A 403 13.86 3.88 -20.73
C LYS A 403 12.82 3.63 -21.83
N GLU A 404 12.17 4.69 -22.28
CA GLU A 404 11.18 4.67 -23.38
C GLU A 404 11.70 5.49 -24.55
N ASN A 405 11.65 4.96 -25.79
CA ASN A 405 12.13 5.70 -26.97
C ASN A 405 13.51 6.37 -26.72
N GLU A 406 14.45 5.58 -26.18
CA GLU A 406 15.83 5.97 -25.84
C GLU A 406 16.00 7.01 -24.71
N ARG A 407 14.93 7.49 -24.08
CA ARG A 407 14.99 8.47 -22.99
C ARG A 407 14.42 7.92 -21.68
N TYR A 408 15.09 8.21 -20.58
CA TYR A 408 14.58 7.89 -19.24
C TYR A 408 13.39 8.77 -18.88
N ARG A 409 12.32 8.15 -18.37
CA ARG A 409 11.10 8.80 -17.87
C ARG A 409 10.70 8.24 -16.51
N ALA A 410 10.27 9.11 -15.61
CA ALA A 410 9.65 8.71 -14.35
C ALA A 410 8.29 9.38 -14.16
N THR A 411 7.33 8.63 -13.65
CA THR A 411 5.99 9.14 -13.35
C THR A 411 5.97 9.86 -12.01
N LEU A 412 5.56 11.12 -12.02
CA LEU A 412 5.47 11.97 -10.82
C LEU A 412 4.05 12.06 -10.25
N ASP A 413 3.05 11.58 -11.00
CA ASP A 413 1.65 11.69 -10.64
C ASP A 413 1.31 10.81 -9.43
N ARG A 414 1.01 11.44 -8.28
CA ARG A 414 0.60 10.74 -7.04
C ARG A 414 -0.89 10.88 -6.74
N ALA A 415 -1.67 11.50 -7.63
CA ALA A 415 -3.10 11.77 -7.47
C ALA A 415 -3.96 11.01 -8.50
N VAL A 416 -3.92 11.41 -9.77
CA VAL A 416 -4.73 10.83 -10.85
C VAL A 416 -4.40 9.36 -11.07
N ALA A 417 -3.11 9.00 -11.01
CA ALA A 417 -2.67 7.61 -11.18
C ALA A 417 -3.28 6.64 -10.15
N ARG A 418 -3.70 7.15 -8.98
CA ARG A 418 -4.26 6.34 -7.89
C ARG A 418 -5.77 6.29 -7.84
N LEU A 419 -6.46 7.23 -8.49
CA LEU A 419 -7.92 7.21 -8.54
C LEU A 419 -8.38 5.92 -9.23
N LYS A 420 -9.34 5.21 -8.63
CA LYS A 420 -9.92 3.99 -9.19
C LYS A 420 -11.39 4.23 -9.50
N PHE A 421 -11.78 4.08 -10.76
CA PHE A 421 -13.17 4.17 -11.17
C PHE A 421 -13.49 3.16 -12.28
N GLN A 422 -13.85 1.95 -11.87
CA GLN A 422 -14.20 0.85 -12.79
C GLN A 422 -15.50 0.15 -12.34
N PRO A 423 -16.61 0.89 -12.16
CA PRO A 423 -17.85 0.31 -11.63
C PRO A 423 -18.47 -0.69 -12.61
N ASP A 424 -18.66 -1.95 -12.23
CA ASP A 424 -19.31 -2.93 -13.12
C ASP A 424 -20.83 -2.73 -13.14
N ARG A 425 -21.39 -2.45 -14.32
CA ARG A 425 -22.83 -2.32 -14.59
C ARG A 425 -23.28 -3.18 -15.77
N THR A 426 -22.47 -4.16 -16.15
CA THR A 426 -22.75 -5.07 -17.27
C THR A 426 -23.83 -6.09 -16.94
N ARG A 427 -24.00 -6.41 -15.65
CA ARG A 427 -25.04 -7.34 -15.19
C ARG A 427 -26.42 -6.67 -15.26
N PRO A 428 -27.46 -7.32 -15.82
CA PRO A 428 -28.80 -6.73 -15.91
C PRO A 428 -29.37 -6.24 -14.58
N ALA A 429 -29.09 -6.96 -13.48
CA ALA A 429 -29.54 -6.60 -12.14
C ALA A 429 -28.86 -5.33 -11.58
N TRP A 430 -27.74 -4.90 -12.17
CA TRP A 430 -26.97 -3.74 -11.72
C TRP A 430 -27.12 -2.52 -12.62
N ARG A 431 -27.68 -2.69 -13.82
CA ARG A 431 -27.62 -1.67 -14.88
C ARG A 431 -28.14 -0.29 -14.44
N ASP A 432 -29.15 -0.26 -13.56
CA ASP A 432 -29.84 0.95 -13.12
C ASP A 432 -29.37 1.43 -11.72
N ILE A 433 -28.31 0.84 -11.16
CA ILE A 433 -27.78 1.17 -9.84
C ILE A 433 -26.68 2.25 -9.97
N PRO A 434 -26.81 3.42 -9.33
CA PRO A 434 -25.77 4.44 -9.33
C PRO A 434 -24.50 4.00 -8.58
N VAL A 435 -23.45 4.82 -8.65
CA VAL A 435 -22.15 4.56 -8.01
C VAL A 435 -21.93 5.57 -6.89
N VAL A 436 -21.67 5.12 -5.67
CA VAL A 436 -21.21 5.99 -4.58
C VAL A 436 -19.68 6.01 -4.56
N THR A 437 -19.10 7.20 -4.44
CA THR A 437 -17.65 7.38 -4.28
C THR A 437 -17.26 7.30 -2.81
N ASP A 438 -15.96 7.31 -2.53
CA ASP A 438 -15.46 7.33 -1.15
C ASP A 438 -15.99 8.55 -0.37
N ASP A 439 -16.17 8.37 0.93
CA ASP A 439 -16.60 9.41 1.88
C ASP A 439 -15.77 10.71 1.70
N PRO A 440 -16.35 11.87 2.08
CA PRO A 440 -15.66 13.14 1.99
C PRO A 440 -14.28 13.08 2.65
N HIS A 441 -13.25 13.42 1.88
CA HIS A 441 -11.86 13.46 2.33
C HIS A 441 -11.13 14.63 1.68
N HIS A 442 -10.07 15.10 2.32
CA HIS A 442 -9.23 16.19 1.84
C HIS A 442 -7.76 15.88 2.10
N PHE A 443 -7.02 15.58 1.03
CA PHE A 443 -5.59 15.29 1.09
C PHE A 443 -4.77 16.32 0.35
N VAL A 444 -3.58 16.59 0.88
CA VAL A 444 -2.56 17.40 0.21
C VAL A 444 -1.26 16.61 0.14
N ILE A 445 -0.72 16.44 -1.06
CA ILE A 445 0.55 15.74 -1.30
C ILE A 445 1.50 16.72 -1.97
N ARG A 446 2.60 17.04 -1.30
CA ARG A 446 3.66 17.87 -1.85
C ARG A 446 4.92 17.05 -2.02
N THR A 447 5.41 16.97 -3.26
CA THR A 447 6.64 16.24 -3.60
C THR A 447 7.68 17.21 -4.14
N ARG A 448 8.92 17.09 -3.64
CA ARG A 448 10.09 17.84 -4.09
C ARG A 448 11.17 16.85 -4.50
N ILE A 449 11.67 16.97 -5.73
CA ILE A 449 12.68 16.06 -6.29
C ILE A 449 13.86 16.88 -6.79
N ARG A 450 15.05 16.62 -6.24
CA ARG A 450 16.31 17.21 -6.73
C ARG A 450 16.89 16.31 -7.81
N LEU A 451 17.02 16.83 -9.01
CA LEU A 451 17.48 16.10 -10.18
C LEU A 451 19.02 16.08 -10.28
N PRO A 452 19.58 15.08 -11.01
CA PRO A 452 20.99 15.08 -11.41
C PRO A 452 21.40 16.36 -12.14
N ASP A 453 22.68 16.74 -12.00
CA ASP A 453 23.31 17.83 -12.77
C ASP A 453 22.52 19.15 -12.79
N GLY A 454 21.88 19.48 -11.66
CA GLY A 454 21.06 20.69 -11.52
C GLY A 454 19.82 20.70 -12.42
N GLY A 455 19.34 19.54 -12.87
CA GLY A 455 18.21 19.39 -13.78
C GLY A 455 18.50 19.82 -15.22
N THR A 456 19.77 19.96 -15.61
CA THR A 456 20.14 20.40 -16.96
C THR A 456 19.57 19.46 -18.02
N GLY A 457 18.73 19.99 -18.91
CA GLY A 457 18.11 19.24 -20.02
C GLY A 457 16.95 18.33 -19.61
N PHE A 458 16.55 18.31 -18.34
CA PHE A 458 15.33 17.62 -17.90
C PHE A 458 14.09 18.44 -18.27
N THR A 459 13.03 17.75 -18.65
CA THR A 459 11.75 18.38 -19.04
C THR A 459 10.57 17.70 -18.34
N LEU A 460 9.46 18.42 -18.22
CA LEU A 460 8.19 17.87 -17.72
C LEU A 460 7.23 17.62 -18.89
N GLU A 461 6.55 16.48 -18.85
CA GLU A 461 5.49 16.09 -19.80
C GLU A 461 4.18 15.85 -19.03
N GLY A 462 3.04 15.96 -19.72
CA GLY A 462 1.71 15.74 -19.14
C GLY A 462 1.17 16.93 -18.33
N ASN A 463 0.22 16.64 -17.44
CA ASN A 463 -0.54 17.63 -16.69
C ASN A 463 0.28 18.27 -15.55
N GLN A 464 0.97 19.37 -15.86
CA GLN A 464 1.73 20.19 -14.88
C GLN A 464 0.82 21.10 -14.03
N THR A 465 -0.32 21.50 -14.58
CA THR A 465 -1.41 22.15 -13.84
C THR A 465 -2.69 21.39 -14.14
N LEU A 466 -3.47 21.10 -13.11
CA LEU A 466 -4.74 20.39 -13.24
C LEU A 466 -5.76 21.03 -12.30
N SER A 467 -6.99 21.18 -12.78
CA SER A 467 -8.16 21.43 -11.95
C SER A 467 -9.29 20.68 -12.61
N ALA A 468 -9.59 19.48 -12.09
CA ALA A 468 -10.52 18.56 -12.72
C ALA A 468 -11.36 17.81 -11.68
N GLU A 469 -12.63 17.58 -12.02
CA GLU A 469 -13.53 16.67 -11.33
C GLU A 469 -13.45 15.29 -12.02
N LEU A 470 -12.89 14.32 -11.32
CA LEU A 470 -12.60 12.98 -11.82
C LEU A 470 -13.27 11.96 -10.90
N ALA A 471 -14.33 11.30 -11.37
CA ALA A 471 -15.03 10.25 -10.63
C ALA A 471 -15.47 10.68 -9.21
N GLY A 472 -16.05 11.89 -9.10
CA GLY A 472 -16.52 12.48 -7.84
C GLY A 472 -15.43 13.01 -6.91
N THR A 473 -14.18 13.08 -7.41
CA THR A 473 -13.04 13.64 -6.71
C THR A 473 -12.46 14.82 -7.48
N ARG A 474 -12.35 15.97 -6.83
CA ARG A 474 -11.63 17.14 -7.35
C ARG A 474 -10.14 16.96 -7.14
N VAL A 475 -9.38 17.04 -8.23
CA VAL A 475 -7.92 17.05 -8.21
C VAL A 475 -7.42 18.42 -8.68
N GLU A 476 -6.67 19.09 -7.82
CA GLU A 476 -5.95 20.33 -8.12
C GLU A 476 -4.44 20.06 -8.08
N ARG A 477 -3.72 20.40 -9.15
CA ARG A 477 -2.26 20.23 -9.23
C ARG A 477 -1.59 21.54 -9.61
N THR A 478 -0.45 21.79 -8.98
CA THR A 478 0.55 22.74 -9.47
C THR A 478 1.94 22.09 -9.49
N THR A 479 2.68 22.26 -10.58
CA THR A 479 4.04 21.75 -10.73
C THR A 479 4.96 22.83 -11.27
N SER A 480 6.18 22.89 -10.73
CA SER A 480 7.27 23.72 -11.23
C SER A 480 8.58 22.95 -11.32
N LEU A 481 9.39 23.25 -12.33
CA LEU A 481 10.79 22.81 -12.44
C LEU A 481 11.68 24.06 -12.54
N GLY A 482 12.59 24.23 -11.58
CA GLY A 482 13.57 25.32 -11.57
C GLY A 482 14.78 24.97 -10.70
N ASP A 483 15.98 25.38 -11.11
CA ASP A 483 17.25 25.12 -10.40
C ASP A 483 17.46 23.62 -10.04
N GLY A 484 17.02 22.72 -10.91
CA GLY A 484 17.11 21.27 -10.70
C GLY A 484 16.15 20.71 -9.65
N LEU A 485 15.21 21.52 -9.16
CA LEU A 485 14.19 21.11 -8.21
C LEU A 485 12.82 21.05 -8.90
N ILE A 486 12.24 19.85 -8.94
CA ILE A 486 10.81 19.69 -9.24
C ILE A 486 10.05 19.89 -7.94
N THR A 487 8.99 20.69 -7.96
CA THR A 487 8.01 20.76 -6.87
C THR A 487 6.62 20.54 -7.44
N THR A 488 5.91 19.54 -6.92
CA THR A 488 4.50 19.26 -7.25
C THR A 488 3.68 19.36 -5.97
N GLU A 489 2.55 20.07 -6.00
CA GLU A 489 1.53 20.04 -4.95
C GLU A 489 0.21 19.58 -5.58
N ASP A 490 -0.28 18.43 -5.11
CA ASP A 490 -1.57 17.85 -5.44
C ASP A 490 -2.53 18.05 -4.25
N ARG A 491 -3.75 18.51 -4.53
CA ARG A 491 -4.87 18.55 -3.58
C ARG A 491 -5.98 17.66 -4.12
N VAL A 492 -6.46 16.75 -3.27
CA VAL A 492 -7.46 15.75 -3.62
C VAL A 492 -8.63 15.92 -2.65
N LEU A 493 -9.79 16.31 -3.18
CA LEU A 493 -10.99 16.59 -2.40
C LEU A 493 -12.15 15.74 -2.92
N SER A 494 -12.72 14.88 -2.07
CA SER A 494 -13.95 14.15 -2.37
C SER A 494 -15.11 14.69 -1.55
N THR A 495 -16.32 14.58 -2.08
CA THR A 495 -17.57 14.91 -1.38
C THR A 495 -18.43 13.70 -1.06
N GLY A 496 -18.00 12.46 -1.35
CA GLY A 496 -18.89 11.29 -1.28
C GLY A 496 -20.02 11.37 -2.32
N ALA A 497 -19.66 11.71 -3.56
CA ALA A 497 -20.61 11.91 -4.65
C ALA A 497 -21.36 10.61 -5.01
N GLU A 498 -22.61 10.77 -5.43
CA GLU A 498 -23.33 9.71 -6.12
C GLU A 498 -23.34 10.00 -7.62
N ILE A 499 -22.68 9.14 -8.39
CA ILE A 499 -22.59 9.23 -9.85
C ILE A 499 -23.74 8.44 -10.46
N ALA A 500 -24.58 9.14 -11.25
CA ALA A 500 -25.69 8.52 -11.96
C ALA A 500 -25.17 7.54 -13.02
N VAL A 501 -25.95 6.49 -13.29
CA VAL A 501 -25.59 5.46 -14.29
C VAL A 501 -25.24 6.06 -15.65
N ALA A 502 -26.00 7.07 -16.08
CA ALA A 502 -25.80 7.74 -17.36
C ALA A 502 -24.43 8.44 -17.46
N ASP A 503 -23.84 8.83 -16.34
CA ASP A 503 -22.58 9.58 -16.28
C ASP A 503 -21.35 8.68 -16.16
N ILE A 504 -21.52 7.38 -15.85
CA ILE A 504 -20.41 6.43 -15.64
C ILE A 504 -19.44 6.40 -16.84
N ALA A 505 -19.97 6.36 -18.05
CA ALA A 505 -19.13 6.31 -19.25
C ALA A 505 -18.33 7.62 -19.43
N ALA A 506 -18.95 8.76 -19.16
CA ALA A 506 -18.30 10.07 -19.26
C ALA A 506 -17.24 10.25 -18.15
N GLU A 507 -17.50 9.78 -16.93
CA GLU A 507 -16.54 9.79 -15.82
C GLU A 507 -15.32 8.90 -16.11
N ARG A 508 -15.54 7.69 -16.62
CA ARG A 508 -14.45 6.81 -17.06
C ARG A 508 -13.61 7.47 -18.15
N GLN A 509 -14.26 8.03 -19.17
CA GLN A 509 -13.55 8.72 -20.25
C GLN A 509 -12.71 9.90 -19.72
N ARG A 510 -13.25 10.70 -18.79
CA ARG A 510 -12.52 11.81 -18.16
C ARG A 510 -11.30 11.32 -17.39
N LEU A 511 -11.46 10.26 -16.59
CA LEU A 511 -10.34 9.66 -15.85
C LEU A 511 -9.28 9.06 -16.79
N ASP A 512 -9.71 8.35 -17.83
CA ASP A 512 -8.79 7.74 -18.80
C ASP A 512 -8.03 8.81 -19.61
N GLN A 513 -8.69 9.90 -20.00
CA GLN A 513 -8.02 11.06 -20.63
C GLN A 513 -6.98 11.68 -19.71
N ALA A 514 -7.30 11.85 -18.41
CA ALA A 514 -6.35 12.36 -17.43
C ALA A 514 -5.15 11.40 -17.25
N ARG A 515 -5.37 10.08 -17.30
CA ARG A 515 -4.32 9.04 -17.23
C ARG A 515 -3.45 8.93 -18.48
N GLN A 516 -3.94 9.37 -19.64
CA GLN A 516 -3.10 9.47 -20.85
C GLN A 516 -2.08 10.62 -20.75
N HIS A 517 -2.29 11.56 -19.83
CA HIS A 517 -1.48 12.77 -19.65
C HIS A 517 -0.93 12.86 -18.23
N LEU A 518 -0.56 11.72 -17.62
CA LEU A 518 0.08 11.71 -16.30
C LEU A 518 1.33 12.59 -16.31
N LEU A 519 1.56 13.30 -15.20
CA LEU A 519 2.76 14.09 -15.02
C LEU A 519 3.98 13.17 -15.01
N ARG A 520 4.95 13.44 -15.89
CA ARG A 520 6.23 12.71 -15.96
C ARG A 520 7.38 13.69 -16.04
N VAL A 521 8.53 13.27 -15.52
CA VAL A 521 9.83 13.90 -15.80
C VAL A 521 10.57 13.07 -16.83
N VAL A 522 11.28 13.76 -17.73
CA VAL A 522 12.04 13.15 -18.81
C VAL A 522 13.48 13.62 -18.76
N ALA A 523 14.43 12.69 -18.73
CA ALA A 523 15.86 12.97 -18.81
C ALA A 523 16.25 13.43 -20.23
N PRO A 524 17.32 14.23 -20.39
CA PRO A 524 17.80 14.62 -21.72
C PRO A 524 18.17 13.40 -22.59
N ALA A 525 18.03 13.50 -23.91
CA ALA A 525 18.46 12.44 -24.83
C ALA A 525 19.97 12.14 -24.74
N THR A 526 20.75 13.12 -24.29
CA THR A 526 22.19 13.01 -24.05
C THR A 526 22.52 12.56 -22.62
N TYR A 527 21.58 11.94 -21.90
CA TYR A 527 21.83 11.48 -20.53
C TYR A 527 22.98 10.45 -20.53
N PRO A 528 24.00 10.62 -19.66
CA PRO A 528 25.21 9.80 -19.70
C PRO A 528 24.94 8.31 -19.40
N ALA A 529 25.82 7.45 -19.91
CA ALA A 529 25.76 6.02 -19.64
C ALA A 529 25.97 5.74 -18.12
N PRO A 530 25.44 4.62 -17.58
CA PRO A 530 25.49 4.35 -16.13
C PRO A 530 26.88 4.46 -15.50
N TRP A 531 27.93 3.95 -16.15
CA TRP A 531 29.29 4.01 -15.63
C TRP A 531 29.86 5.44 -15.55
N GLN A 532 29.48 6.32 -16.49
CA GLN A 532 29.87 7.74 -16.48
C GLN A 532 29.21 8.47 -15.31
N VAL A 533 27.94 8.11 -15.02
CA VAL A 533 27.22 8.61 -13.84
C VAL A 533 27.94 8.16 -12.56
N VAL A 534 28.41 6.92 -12.49
CA VAL A 534 29.21 6.43 -11.34
C VAL A 534 30.50 7.24 -11.20
N GLU A 535 31.27 7.40 -12.26
CA GLU A 535 32.53 8.14 -12.23
C GLU A 535 32.33 9.59 -11.75
N ALA A 536 31.38 10.30 -12.36
CA ALA A 536 31.04 11.68 -12.01
C ALA A 536 30.49 11.76 -10.57
N GLY A 537 29.62 10.82 -10.18
CA GLY A 537 29.02 10.72 -8.85
C GLY A 537 30.05 10.51 -7.75
N LYS A 538 31.06 9.66 -7.98
CA LYS A 538 32.19 9.47 -7.05
C LYS A 538 33.00 10.74 -6.90
N LYS A 539 33.38 11.37 -8.02
CA LYS A 539 34.17 12.61 -8.02
C LYS A 539 33.45 13.74 -7.28
N ALA A 540 32.14 13.83 -7.45
CA ALA A 540 31.28 14.83 -6.82
C ALA A 540 30.69 14.41 -5.46
N LYS A 541 31.04 13.22 -4.95
CA LYS A 541 30.53 12.66 -3.67
C LYS A 541 28.99 12.56 -3.59
N ARG A 542 28.32 12.34 -4.71
CA ARG A 542 26.84 12.27 -4.78
C ARG A 542 26.26 11.04 -4.08
N PHE A 543 27.07 10.03 -3.81
CA PHE A 543 26.65 8.80 -3.13
C PHE A 543 26.73 8.88 -1.59
N ASP A 544 27.35 9.92 -1.02
CA ASP A 544 27.61 10.03 0.41
C ASP A 544 26.31 10.01 1.24
N ALA A 545 25.27 10.70 0.77
CA ALA A 545 23.96 10.75 1.42
C ALA A 545 23.27 9.38 1.45
N ILE A 546 23.35 8.62 0.34
CA ILE A 546 22.82 7.25 0.25
C ILE A 546 23.60 6.33 1.21
N LEU A 547 24.93 6.38 1.16
CA LEU A 547 25.80 5.57 2.03
C LEU A 547 25.60 5.91 3.51
N ALA A 548 25.25 7.16 3.84
CA ALA A 548 24.91 7.54 5.21
C ALA A 548 23.62 6.87 5.69
N GLN A 549 22.59 6.77 4.84
CA GLN A 549 21.35 6.06 5.18
C GLN A 549 21.61 4.56 5.40
N TYR A 550 22.39 3.90 4.54
CA TYR A 550 22.74 2.49 4.75
C TYR A 550 23.59 2.27 6.01
N ARG A 551 24.52 3.18 6.32
CA ARG A 551 25.28 3.15 7.59
C ARG A 551 24.36 3.25 8.81
N GLN A 552 23.35 4.12 8.76
CA GLN A 552 22.36 4.23 9.82
C GLN A 552 21.54 2.93 9.97
N GLY A 553 21.06 2.36 8.85
CA GLY A 553 20.31 1.10 8.87
C GLY A 553 21.10 -0.07 9.47
N ILE A 554 22.41 -0.14 9.19
CA ILE A 554 23.32 -1.12 9.81
C ILE A 554 23.48 -0.84 11.31
N ALA A 555 23.64 0.42 11.72
CA ALA A 555 23.78 0.79 13.13
C ALA A 555 22.52 0.49 13.95
N ASP A 556 21.35 0.65 13.34
CA ASP A 556 20.06 0.36 13.99
C ASP A 556 19.81 -1.16 14.12
N GLN A 557 20.34 -1.97 13.20
CA GLN A 557 20.09 -3.42 13.14
C GLN A 557 21.37 -4.24 12.86
N PRO A 558 22.41 -4.16 13.71
CA PRO A 558 23.73 -4.77 13.45
C PRO A 558 23.74 -6.31 13.47
N GLY A 559 22.66 -6.92 13.94
CA GLY A 559 22.45 -8.38 14.01
C GLY A 559 21.60 -8.95 12.88
N LYS A 560 21.20 -8.16 11.87
CA LYS A 560 20.46 -8.63 10.70
C LYS A 560 21.33 -8.59 9.45
N ALA A 561 21.17 -9.57 8.56
CA ALA A 561 21.91 -9.64 7.30
C ALA A 561 21.44 -8.59 6.28
N GLU A 562 20.13 -8.33 6.22
CA GLU A 562 19.47 -7.46 5.23
C GLU A 562 20.12 -6.07 5.08
N PRO A 563 20.40 -5.27 6.15
CA PRO A 563 21.05 -3.97 6.00
C PRO A 563 22.42 -4.02 5.32
N TYR A 564 23.19 -5.08 5.56
CA TYR A 564 24.49 -5.29 4.92
C TYR A 564 24.33 -5.69 3.45
N SER A 565 23.43 -6.63 3.15
CA SER A 565 23.13 -7.02 1.77
C SER A 565 22.64 -5.84 0.93
N ASN A 566 21.78 -4.98 1.49
CA ASN A 566 21.27 -3.79 0.81
C ASN A 566 22.39 -2.79 0.50
N ARG A 567 23.34 -2.58 1.44
CA ARG A 567 24.50 -1.72 1.18
C ARG A 567 25.46 -2.33 0.17
N ALA A 568 25.71 -3.63 0.25
CA ALA A 568 26.56 -4.36 -0.70
C ALA A 568 26.03 -4.26 -2.13
N TRP A 569 24.72 -4.43 -2.32
CA TRP A 569 24.05 -4.27 -3.61
C TRP A 569 24.26 -2.89 -4.23
N PHE A 570 24.25 -1.84 -3.41
CA PHE A 570 24.52 -0.48 -3.86
C PHE A 570 26.01 -0.26 -4.16
N LEU A 571 26.89 -0.71 -3.26
CA LEU A 571 28.34 -0.62 -3.41
C LEU A 571 28.82 -1.32 -4.69
N GLU A 572 28.23 -2.46 -5.04
CA GLU A 572 28.47 -3.15 -6.30
C GLU A 572 28.17 -2.25 -7.51
N ARG A 573 27.01 -1.58 -7.52
CA ARG A 573 26.56 -0.72 -8.63
C ARG A 573 27.42 0.52 -8.82
N ILE A 574 28.09 0.96 -7.76
CA ILE A 574 29.10 2.01 -7.84
C ILE A 574 30.52 1.45 -7.91
N TYR A 575 30.71 0.15 -8.17
CA TYR A 575 32.01 -0.51 -8.32
C TYR A 575 32.94 -0.42 -7.09
N GLU A 576 32.39 -0.24 -5.90
CA GLU A 576 33.09 -0.28 -4.60
C GLU A 576 33.20 -1.72 -4.08
N ARG A 577 33.87 -2.57 -4.87
CA ARG A 577 33.89 -4.04 -4.69
C ARG A 577 34.44 -4.48 -3.34
N GLY A 578 35.50 -3.83 -2.85
CA GLY A 578 36.11 -4.17 -1.56
C GLY A 578 35.12 -4.00 -0.39
N GLN A 579 34.44 -2.86 -0.34
CA GLN A 579 33.43 -2.59 0.68
C GLN A 579 32.20 -3.51 0.53
N ALA A 580 31.79 -3.82 -0.70
CA ALA A 580 30.70 -4.77 -0.95
C ALA A 580 31.04 -6.18 -0.44
N ILE A 581 32.29 -6.64 -0.63
CA ILE A 581 32.79 -7.92 -0.10
C ILE A 581 32.78 -7.93 1.43
N GLU A 582 33.18 -6.83 2.08
CA GLU A 582 33.13 -6.71 3.55
C GLU A 582 31.70 -6.84 4.08
N ASP A 583 30.74 -6.14 3.45
CA ASP A 583 29.34 -6.22 3.82
C ASP A 583 28.73 -7.60 3.58
N LEU A 584 28.99 -8.22 2.42
CA LEU A 584 28.54 -9.60 2.15
C LEU A 584 29.16 -10.58 3.14
N THR A 585 30.41 -10.36 3.55
CA THR A 585 31.06 -11.17 4.59
C THR A 585 30.32 -11.09 5.91
N ARG A 586 29.88 -9.89 6.29
CA ARG A 586 29.09 -9.71 7.49
C ARG A 586 27.69 -10.28 7.35
N ALA A 587 27.03 -10.08 6.21
CA ALA A 587 25.70 -10.63 5.91
C ALA A 587 25.70 -12.17 5.99
N ILE A 588 26.65 -12.82 5.30
CA ILE A 588 26.81 -14.28 5.29
C ILE A 588 27.08 -14.84 6.69
N ALA A 589 27.82 -14.12 7.53
CA ALA A 589 28.07 -14.55 8.91
C ALA A 589 26.80 -14.52 9.78
N ILE A 590 25.79 -13.73 9.42
CA ILE A 590 24.51 -13.62 10.12
C ILE A 590 23.50 -14.61 9.54
N ASP A 591 23.33 -14.59 8.23
CA ASP A 591 22.38 -15.42 7.49
C ASP A 591 23.00 -15.85 6.14
N PRO A 592 23.58 -17.06 6.06
CA PRO A 592 24.18 -17.56 4.83
C PRO A 592 23.12 -17.87 3.78
N SER A 593 23.28 -17.32 2.58
CA SER A 593 22.39 -17.61 1.44
C SER A 593 23.18 -17.90 0.18
N VAL A 594 22.57 -18.65 -0.74
CA VAL A 594 23.14 -18.93 -2.08
C VAL A 594 23.50 -17.61 -2.77
N ASP A 595 22.57 -16.65 -2.80
CA ASP A 595 22.74 -15.38 -3.49
C ASP A 595 23.90 -14.54 -2.94
N SER A 596 24.03 -14.44 -1.60
CA SER A 596 25.13 -13.69 -0.97
C SER A 596 26.49 -14.33 -1.29
N TYR A 597 26.58 -15.66 -1.27
CA TYR A 597 27.82 -16.37 -1.65
C TYR A 597 28.16 -16.19 -3.13
N LEU A 598 27.21 -16.36 -4.04
CA LEU A 598 27.47 -16.22 -5.49
C LEU A 598 27.82 -14.77 -5.86
N THR A 599 27.18 -13.79 -5.23
CA THR A 599 27.51 -12.37 -5.40
C THR A 599 28.94 -12.08 -4.93
N ARG A 600 29.32 -12.57 -3.74
CA ARG A 600 30.68 -12.36 -3.22
C ARG A 600 31.73 -13.13 -4.05
N ALA A 601 31.40 -14.32 -4.54
CA ALA A 601 32.27 -15.08 -5.45
C ALA A 601 32.58 -14.30 -6.72
N ARG A 602 31.55 -13.76 -7.40
CA ARG A 602 31.74 -12.92 -8.58
C ARG A 602 32.61 -11.69 -8.29
N LEU A 603 32.39 -11.02 -7.16
CA LEU A 603 33.23 -9.88 -6.77
C LEU A 603 34.69 -10.30 -6.52
N TYR A 604 34.93 -11.49 -5.95
CA TYR A 604 36.29 -12.03 -5.85
C TYR A 604 36.89 -12.33 -7.23
N GLU A 605 36.13 -12.87 -8.18
CA GLU A 605 36.60 -13.07 -9.57
C GLU A 605 36.97 -11.75 -10.24
N GLU A 606 36.14 -10.73 -10.13
CA GLU A 606 36.40 -9.37 -10.64
C GLU A 606 37.66 -8.75 -10.02
N MET A 607 38.00 -9.14 -8.78
CA MET A 607 39.23 -8.75 -8.08
C MET A 607 40.41 -9.70 -8.32
N GLY A 608 40.22 -10.79 -9.07
CA GLY A 608 41.24 -11.78 -9.41
C GLY A 608 41.50 -12.86 -8.34
N ASP A 609 40.73 -12.91 -7.26
CA ASP A 609 40.86 -13.87 -6.16
C ASP A 609 40.02 -15.14 -6.40
N ARG A 610 40.44 -15.93 -7.38
CA ARG A 610 39.74 -17.16 -7.80
C ARG A 610 39.62 -18.21 -6.70
N THR A 611 40.60 -18.27 -5.79
CA THR A 611 40.58 -19.22 -4.69
C THR A 611 39.42 -18.94 -3.74
N LYS A 612 39.20 -17.65 -3.39
CA LYS A 612 38.04 -17.28 -2.57
C LYS A 612 36.72 -17.43 -3.33
N ALA A 613 36.69 -17.10 -4.62
CA ALA A 613 35.51 -17.32 -5.46
C ALA A 613 35.08 -18.81 -5.46
N LEU A 614 36.02 -19.73 -5.71
CA LEU A 614 35.77 -21.17 -5.62
C LEU A 614 35.25 -21.60 -4.25
N GLY A 615 35.83 -21.05 -3.17
CA GLY A 615 35.38 -21.31 -1.80
C GLY A 615 33.94 -20.88 -1.56
N ASP A 616 33.55 -19.71 -2.06
CA ASP A 616 32.20 -19.18 -1.91
C ASP A 616 31.17 -19.94 -2.73
N VAL A 617 31.47 -20.29 -3.99
CA VAL A 617 30.54 -21.09 -4.79
C VAL A 617 30.38 -22.50 -4.21
N ALA A 618 31.46 -23.09 -3.68
CA ALA A 618 31.37 -24.36 -2.95
C ALA A 618 30.54 -24.23 -1.66
N ALA A 619 30.56 -23.09 -0.99
CA ALA A 619 29.69 -22.81 0.16
C ALA A 619 28.22 -22.63 -0.27
N ALA A 620 27.95 -21.91 -1.36
CA ALA A 620 26.61 -21.79 -1.95
C ALA A 620 26.00 -23.16 -2.25
N ARG A 621 26.80 -24.07 -2.82
CA ARG A 621 26.46 -25.48 -3.08
C ARG A 621 26.15 -26.30 -1.83
N LYS A 622 26.64 -25.91 -0.65
CA LYS A 622 26.29 -26.54 0.63
C LYS A 622 24.97 -26.01 1.17
N VAL A 623 24.64 -24.74 0.91
CA VAL A 623 23.35 -24.13 1.27
C VAL A 623 22.24 -24.75 0.42
N ASP A 624 22.44 -24.82 -0.90
CA ASP A 624 21.53 -25.48 -1.82
C ASP A 624 22.32 -26.32 -2.85
N PRO A 625 22.34 -27.65 -2.70
CA PRO A 625 22.98 -28.55 -3.65
C PRO A 625 22.36 -28.54 -5.06
N ALA A 626 21.10 -28.14 -5.21
CA ALA A 626 20.35 -28.15 -6.47
C ALA A 626 20.41 -26.80 -7.21
N SER A 627 21.02 -25.77 -6.62
CA SER A 627 21.14 -24.44 -7.22
C SER A 627 21.91 -24.50 -8.54
N GLY A 628 21.17 -24.32 -9.65
CA GLY A 628 21.76 -24.35 -10.99
C GLY A 628 22.78 -23.24 -11.23
N ALA A 629 22.53 -22.05 -10.67
CA ALA A 629 23.46 -20.93 -10.75
C ALA A 629 24.80 -21.25 -10.05
N ALA A 630 24.75 -21.87 -8.87
CA ALA A 630 25.95 -22.29 -8.15
C ALA A 630 26.69 -23.43 -8.88
N ILE A 631 25.96 -24.36 -9.50
CA ILE A 631 26.56 -25.44 -10.31
C ILE A 631 27.31 -24.86 -11.52
N ASN A 632 26.68 -23.95 -12.26
CA ASN A 632 27.29 -23.32 -13.43
C ASN A 632 28.57 -22.57 -13.05
N GLN A 633 28.49 -21.67 -12.05
CA GLN A 633 29.66 -20.91 -11.61
C GLN A 633 30.76 -21.83 -11.09
N LEU A 634 30.43 -22.90 -10.37
CA LEU A 634 31.43 -23.83 -9.85
C LEU A 634 32.13 -24.58 -10.99
N ALA A 635 31.38 -25.05 -11.98
CA ALA A 635 31.94 -25.74 -13.14
C ALA A 635 32.90 -24.84 -13.92
N SER A 636 32.48 -23.61 -14.22
CA SER A 636 33.34 -22.62 -14.89
C SER A 636 34.60 -22.31 -14.08
N LEU A 637 34.47 -22.08 -12.77
CA LEU A 637 35.62 -21.81 -11.90
C LEU A 637 36.57 -23.01 -11.74
N LEU A 638 36.05 -24.24 -11.67
CA LEU A 638 36.86 -25.46 -11.63
C LEU A 638 37.66 -25.61 -12.93
N ALA A 639 37.02 -25.42 -14.08
CA ALA A 639 37.70 -25.43 -15.37
C ALA A 639 38.80 -24.36 -15.44
N ASP A 640 38.50 -23.14 -15.02
CA ASP A 640 39.47 -22.02 -14.94
C ASP A 640 40.63 -22.25 -13.97
N ASN A 641 40.46 -23.17 -13.02
CA ASN A 641 41.47 -23.62 -12.06
C ASN A 641 42.24 -24.86 -12.54
N GLY A 642 41.98 -25.34 -13.76
CA GLY A 642 42.61 -26.52 -14.34
C GLY A 642 41.95 -27.85 -13.95
N GLU A 643 40.82 -27.82 -13.24
CA GLU A 643 40.09 -28.99 -12.76
C GLU A 643 38.95 -29.40 -13.69
N LYS A 644 39.25 -29.47 -15.00
CA LYS A 644 38.30 -29.74 -16.09
C LYS A 644 37.44 -30.99 -15.84
N ASP A 645 38.05 -32.11 -15.49
CA ASP A 645 37.31 -33.38 -15.36
C ASP A 645 36.27 -33.33 -14.24
N ARG A 646 36.58 -32.61 -13.15
CA ARG A 646 35.63 -32.37 -12.06
C ARG A 646 34.48 -31.48 -12.51
N ALA A 647 34.78 -30.44 -13.30
CA ALA A 647 33.76 -29.55 -13.86
C ALA A 647 32.80 -30.30 -14.79
N LEU A 648 33.33 -31.12 -15.69
CA LEU A 648 32.53 -31.92 -16.63
C LEU A 648 31.67 -32.96 -15.91
N THR A 649 32.24 -33.66 -14.92
CA THR A 649 31.48 -34.64 -14.11
C THR A 649 30.29 -33.97 -13.41
N LEU A 650 30.50 -32.76 -12.87
CA LEU A 650 29.46 -32.00 -12.20
C LEU A 650 28.32 -31.63 -13.14
N LEU A 651 28.66 -31.19 -14.36
CA LEU A 651 27.67 -30.83 -15.38
C LEU A 651 26.94 -32.05 -15.91
N ASP A 652 27.63 -33.17 -16.12
CA ASP A 652 27.03 -34.41 -16.62
C ASP A 652 25.96 -34.94 -15.66
N GLN A 653 26.26 -34.97 -14.35
CA GLN A 653 25.26 -35.30 -13.33
C GLN A 653 24.01 -34.42 -13.46
N ARG A 654 24.18 -33.11 -13.61
CA ARG A 654 23.06 -32.18 -13.71
C ARG A 654 22.29 -32.29 -15.03
N ILE A 655 22.97 -32.62 -16.13
CA ILE A 655 22.38 -32.84 -17.46
C ILE A 655 21.54 -34.13 -17.46
N ASP A 656 22.00 -35.17 -16.77
CA ASP A 656 21.33 -36.46 -16.64
C ASP A 656 20.06 -36.37 -15.79
N GLU A 657 20.07 -35.56 -14.73
CA GLU A 657 18.89 -35.23 -13.93
C GLU A 657 17.79 -34.50 -14.74
N GLY A 658 18.18 -33.84 -15.84
CA GLY A 658 17.25 -33.13 -16.71
C GLY A 658 16.67 -31.84 -16.11
N GLY A 659 15.51 -31.44 -16.63
CA GLY A 659 14.83 -30.19 -16.28
C GLY A 659 15.03 -29.09 -17.31
N LYS A 660 14.30 -27.98 -17.11
CA LYS A 660 14.24 -26.85 -18.06
C LYS A 660 15.60 -26.18 -18.33
N ASP A 661 16.52 -26.26 -17.37
CA ASP A 661 17.84 -25.60 -17.46
C ASP A 661 18.90 -26.48 -18.15
N LYS A 662 18.55 -27.73 -18.51
CA LYS A 662 19.44 -28.68 -19.20
C LYS A 662 20.18 -28.08 -20.41
N PRO A 663 19.53 -27.33 -21.33
CA PRO A 663 20.23 -26.68 -22.44
C PRO A 663 21.34 -25.74 -21.99
N GLY A 664 21.15 -25.02 -20.89
CA GLY A 664 22.16 -24.13 -20.31
C GLY A 664 23.39 -24.88 -19.81
N PHE A 665 23.20 -25.98 -19.08
CA PHE A 665 24.32 -26.81 -18.61
C PHE A 665 25.10 -27.45 -19.77
N ILE A 666 24.42 -27.87 -20.84
CA ILE A 666 25.10 -28.39 -22.04
C ILE A 666 25.94 -27.30 -22.73
N ALA A 667 25.44 -26.07 -22.77
CA ALA A 667 26.19 -24.93 -23.31
C ALA A 667 27.47 -24.66 -22.50
N VAL A 668 27.38 -24.62 -21.16
CA VAL A 668 28.56 -24.47 -20.28
C VAL A 668 29.54 -25.63 -20.44
N LYS A 669 29.03 -26.87 -20.58
CA LYS A 669 29.88 -28.06 -20.85
C LYS A 669 30.66 -27.89 -22.16
N ALA A 670 29.99 -27.49 -23.23
CA ALA A 670 30.61 -27.28 -24.53
C ALA A 670 31.67 -26.17 -24.47
N GLU A 671 31.39 -25.06 -23.79
CA GLU A 671 32.35 -23.97 -23.57
C GLU A 671 33.62 -24.48 -22.85
N ILE A 672 33.48 -25.20 -21.74
CA ILE A 672 34.61 -25.77 -20.99
C ILE A 672 35.44 -26.73 -21.86
N LEU A 673 34.80 -27.58 -22.66
CA LEU A 673 35.51 -28.47 -23.60
C LEU A 673 36.35 -27.66 -24.60
N GLY A 674 35.75 -26.62 -25.18
CA GLY A 674 36.39 -25.76 -26.17
C GLY A 674 37.57 -24.98 -25.60
N GLU A 675 37.38 -24.32 -24.46
CA GLU A 675 38.46 -23.56 -23.79
C GLU A 675 39.60 -24.47 -23.32
N SER A 676 39.31 -25.74 -23.04
CA SER A 676 40.31 -26.76 -22.72
C SER A 676 41.01 -27.37 -23.95
N GLY A 677 40.73 -26.87 -25.15
CA GLY A 677 41.35 -27.30 -26.41
C GLY A 677 40.63 -28.43 -27.16
N ASP A 678 39.56 -29.01 -26.60
CA ASP A 678 38.75 -30.03 -27.27
C ASP A 678 37.66 -29.37 -28.13
N LYS A 679 38.09 -28.78 -29.24
CA LYS A 679 37.21 -28.02 -30.14
C LYS A 679 36.14 -28.91 -30.80
N ASP A 680 36.52 -30.11 -31.21
CA ASP A 680 35.61 -31.03 -31.90
C ASP A 680 34.57 -31.60 -30.95
N GLY A 681 34.96 -31.98 -29.72
CA GLY A 681 34.04 -32.42 -28.68
C GLY A 681 33.07 -31.32 -28.25
N ALA A 682 33.54 -30.08 -28.19
CA ALA A 682 32.71 -28.91 -27.89
C ALA A 682 31.61 -28.69 -28.94
N ILE A 683 31.97 -28.69 -30.23
CA ILE A 683 31.02 -28.54 -31.35
C ILE A 683 30.04 -29.72 -31.39
N ALA A 684 30.51 -30.96 -31.26
CA ALA A 684 29.63 -32.13 -31.25
C ALA A 684 28.62 -32.08 -30.09
N THR A 685 29.04 -31.61 -28.91
CA THR A 685 28.18 -31.48 -27.72
C THR A 685 27.04 -30.47 -27.98
N ILE A 686 27.35 -29.30 -28.52
CA ILE A 686 26.32 -28.28 -28.78
C ILE A 686 25.42 -28.66 -29.97
N ASP A 687 25.94 -29.36 -30.98
CA ASP A 687 25.17 -29.82 -32.14
C ASP A 687 24.13 -30.87 -31.73
N ALA A 688 24.49 -31.78 -30.83
CA ALA A 688 23.54 -32.72 -30.23
C ALA A 688 22.44 -31.98 -29.45
N ALA A 689 22.80 -30.92 -28.71
CA ALA A 689 21.83 -30.11 -27.96
C ALA A 689 20.83 -29.39 -28.89
N ILE A 690 21.32 -28.79 -29.98
CA ILE A 690 20.50 -28.10 -30.98
C ILE A 690 19.59 -29.09 -31.71
N THR A 691 20.08 -30.30 -32.00
CA THR A 691 19.27 -31.35 -32.61
C THR A 691 18.13 -31.78 -31.68
N ALA A 692 18.41 -31.90 -30.38
CA ALA A 692 17.41 -32.24 -29.38
C ALA A 692 16.42 -31.09 -29.09
N THR A 693 16.85 -29.84 -29.25
CA THR A 693 16.03 -28.64 -29.03
C THR A 693 16.16 -27.66 -30.20
N PRO A 694 15.55 -27.97 -31.37
CA PRO A 694 15.65 -27.11 -32.54
C PRO A 694 15.04 -25.72 -32.30
N GLY A 695 15.69 -24.68 -32.83
CA GLY A 695 15.17 -23.31 -32.75
C GLY A 695 15.39 -22.61 -31.40
N SER A 696 16.18 -23.18 -30.48
CA SER A 696 16.60 -22.48 -29.26
C SER A 696 17.57 -21.33 -29.58
N PRO A 697 17.21 -20.05 -29.36
CA PRO A 697 18.11 -18.92 -29.59
C PRO A 697 19.36 -19.01 -28.71
N LEU A 698 19.21 -19.49 -27.47
CA LEU A 698 20.30 -19.71 -26.52
C LEU A 698 21.36 -20.67 -27.08
N LEU A 699 20.95 -21.84 -27.56
CA LEU A 699 21.90 -22.85 -28.05
C LEU A 699 22.55 -22.44 -29.39
N LEU A 700 21.80 -21.78 -30.27
CA LEU A 700 22.35 -21.23 -31.51
C LEU A 700 23.38 -20.13 -31.21
N ASN A 701 23.09 -19.25 -30.25
CA ASN A 701 24.05 -18.24 -29.81
C ASN A 701 25.28 -18.89 -29.15
N ALA A 702 25.10 -19.87 -28.27
CA ALA A 702 26.22 -20.57 -27.63
C ALA A 702 27.15 -21.23 -28.67
N ARG A 703 26.59 -21.88 -29.70
CA ARG A 703 27.39 -22.43 -30.81
C ARG A 703 28.10 -21.32 -31.60
N CYS A 704 27.44 -20.20 -31.86
CA CYS A 704 28.04 -19.06 -32.53
C CYS A 704 29.21 -18.47 -31.74
N TRP A 705 28.99 -18.16 -30.46
CA TRP A 705 29.99 -17.68 -29.52
C TRP A 705 31.21 -18.59 -29.50
N MET A 706 30.99 -19.89 -29.31
CA MET A 706 32.05 -20.90 -29.27
C MET A 706 32.86 -20.96 -30.57
N LYS A 707 32.20 -20.95 -31.74
CA LYS A 707 32.90 -20.89 -33.03
C LYS A 707 33.73 -19.62 -33.18
N GLY A 708 33.21 -18.48 -32.73
CA GLY A 708 33.92 -17.19 -32.74
C GLY A 708 35.14 -17.14 -31.81
N THR A 709 34.98 -17.57 -30.55
CA THR A 709 36.06 -17.54 -29.55
C THR A 709 37.16 -18.55 -29.89
N LEU A 710 36.80 -19.76 -30.35
CA LEU A 710 37.75 -20.80 -30.78
C LEU A 710 38.36 -20.56 -32.16
N ASN A 711 37.86 -19.57 -32.90
CA ASN A 711 38.24 -19.21 -34.25
C ASN A 711 38.10 -20.37 -35.25
N VAL A 712 36.93 -21.01 -35.28
CA VAL A 712 36.62 -22.16 -36.16
C VAL A 712 35.27 -21.98 -36.84
N MET A 713 35.13 -22.52 -38.06
CA MET A 713 33.84 -22.60 -38.78
C MET A 713 33.07 -21.27 -38.88
N LEU A 714 33.78 -20.14 -39.03
CA LEU A 714 33.24 -18.78 -38.90
C LEU A 714 32.05 -18.51 -39.84
N ASP A 715 32.06 -19.03 -41.07
CA ASP A 715 30.96 -18.85 -42.03
C ASP A 715 29.64 -19.47 -41.54
N THR A 716 29.73 -20.61 -40.84
CA THR A 716 28.55 -21.24 -40.24
C THR A 716 28.15 -20.55 -38.94
N ALA A 717 29.11 -19.96 -38.21
CA ALA A 717 28.84 -19.20 -36.99
C ALA A 717 27.96 -17.96 -37.28
N LEU A 718 28.21 -17.24 -38.38
CA LEU A 718 27.36 -16.11 -38.78
C LEU A 718 25.90 -16.51 -39.00
N LYS A 719 25.66 -17.70 -39.59
CA LYS A 719 24.30 -18.22 -39.78
C LYS A 719 23.65 -18.55 -38.45
N ASP A 720 24.40 -19.13 -37.53
CA ASP A 720 23.92 -19.46 -36.18
C ASP A 720 23.51 -18.19 -35.41
N CYS A 721 24.39 -17.19 -35.34
CA CYS A 721 24.08 -15.91 -34.69
C CYS A 721 22.91 -15.19 -35.35
N THR A 722 22.86 -15.12 -36.68
CA THR A 722 21.77 -14.45 -37.40
C THR A 722 20.44 -15.13 -37.12
N LYS A 723 20.42 -16.47 -37.13
CA LYS A 723 19.20 -17.19 -36.81
C LYS A 723 18.80 -17.02 -35.34
N ALA A 724 19.76 -16.95 -34.43
CA ALA A 724 19.50 -16.69 -33.02
C ALA A 724 18.93 -15.27 -32.81
N ILE A 725 19.42 -14.25 -33.52
CA ILE A 725 18.86 -12.88 -33.50
C ILE A 725 17.42 -12.89 -34.00
N GLU A 726 17.12 -13.55 -35.12
CA GLU A 726 15.76 -13.64 -35.67
C GLU A 726 14.74 -14.30 -34.72
N LEU A 727 15.22 -15.15 -33.80
CA LEU A 727 14.39 -15.92 -32.89
C LEU A 727 14.38 -15.36 -31.46
N SER A 728 15.13 -14.29 -31.17
CA SER A 728 15.29 -13.74 -29.82
C SER A 728 14.56 -12.42 -29.65
N ASP A 729 13.86 -12.28 -28.52
CA ASP A 729 13.27 -10.99 -28.09
C ASP A 729 14.31 -10.07 -27.42
N ALA A 730 15.51 -10.59 -27.12
CA ALA A 730 16.62 -9.86 -26.50
C ALA A 730 17.95 -10.20 -27.22
N PRO A 731 18.25 -9.54 -28.36
CA PRO A 731 19.36 -9.93 -29.23
C PRO A 731 20.73 -9.34 -28.81
N GLN A 732 20.81 -8.52 -27.76
CA GLN A 732 22.02 -7.73 -27.41
C GLN A 732 23.29 -8.57 -27.27
N SER A 733 23.21 -9.67 -26.51
CA SER A 733 24.33 -10.61 -26.32
C SER A 733 24.66 -11.46 -27.55
N ILE A 734 23.69 -11.60 -28.47
CA ILE A 734 23.85 -12.33 -29.73
C ILE A 734 24.52 -11.43 -30.78
N LEU A 735 24.19 -10.14 -30.78
CA LEU A 735 24.89 -9.12 -31.57
C LEU A 735 26.36 -9.04 -31.17
N ASP A 736 26.66 -9.06 -29.87
CA ASP A 736 28.03 -9.15 -29.35
C ASP A 736 28.77 -10.40 -29.85
N SER A 737 28.10 -11.56 -29.81
CA SER A 737 28.63 -12.83 -30.30
C SER A 737 28.89 -12.82 -31.82
N ARG A 738 28.01 -12.18 -32.60
CA ARG A 738 28.21 -12.04 -34.06
C ARG A 738 29.33 -11.06 -34.37
N ALA A 739 29.48 -10.00 -33.59
CA ALA A 739 30.60 -9.07 -33.70
C ALA A 739 31.95 -9.74 -33.45
N MET A 740 32.02 -10.69 -32.50
CA MET A 740 33.20 -11.54 -32.31
C MET A 740 33.56 -12.31 -33.59
N VAL A 741 32.56 -12.92 -34.25
CA VAL A 741 32.77 -13.66 -35.51
C VAL A 741 33.23 -12.72 -36.63
N TYR A 742 32.61 -11.55 -36.79
CA TYR A 742 33.03 -10.55 -37.76
C TYR A 742 34.45 -10.05 -37.50
N PHE A 743 34.82 -9.82 -36.23
CA PHE A 743 36.17 -9.46 -35.84
C PHE A 743 37.19 -10.50 -36.29
N ARG A 744 36.91 -11.81 -36.09
CA ARG A 744 37.78 -12.91 -36.55
C ARG A 744 37.93 -12.97 -38.07
N MET A 745 36.90 -12.55 -38.80
CA MET A 745 36.92 -12.44 -40.26
C MET A 745 37.60 -11.16 -40.76
N ASN A 746 38.13 -10.30 -39.88
CA ASN A 746 38.61 -8.95 -40.20
C ASN A 746 37.54 -8.04 -40.83
N ARG A 747 36.26 -8.29 -40.57
CA ARG A 747 35.12 -7.46 -40.99
C ARG A 747 34.79 -6.44 -39.91
N PHE A 748 35.68 -5.47 -39.73
CA PHE A 748 35.65 -4.56 -38.58
C PHE A 748 34.45 -3.60 -38.59
N GLU A 749 34.00 -3.15 -39.77
CA GLU A 749 32.83 -2.30 -39.93
C GLU A 749 31.55 -3.01 -39.47
N ASP A 750 31.38 -4.27 -39.86
CA ASP A 750 30.23 -5.10 -39.46
C ASP A 750 30.26 -5.38 -37.94
N ALA A 751 31.45 -5.69 -37.40
CA ALA A 751 31.62 -5.88 -35.96
C ALA A 751 31.25 -4.61 -35.19
N LEU A 752 31.71 -3.43 -35.65
CA LEU A 752 31.39 -2.15 -35.03
C LEU A 752 29.89 -1.84 -35.08
N ALA A 753 29.21 -2.16 -36.19
CA ALA A 753 27.77 -1.96 -36.32
C ALA A 753 26.98 -2.80 -35.31
N ASP A 754 27.31 -4.09 -35.17
CA ASP A 754 26.65 -4.98 -34.20
C ASP A 754 26.94 -4.56 -32.75
N LEU A 755 28.17 -4.13 -32.45
CA LEU A 755 28.55 -3.67 -31.11
C LEU A 755 27.86 -2.36 -30.73
N ASN A 756 27.63 -1.45 -31.68
CA ASN A 756 26.84 -0.25 -31.44
C ASN A 756 25.38 -0.62 -31.17
N ALA A 757 24.77 -1.46 -32.01
CA ALA A 757 23.40 -1.91 -31.80
C ALA A 757 23.21 -2.62 -30.46
N ALA A 758 24.19 -3.45 -30.04
CA ALA A 758 24.18 -4.09 -28.73
C ALA A 758 24.19 -3.07 -27.58
N LEU A 759 25.06 -2.05 -27.66
CA LEU A 759 25.23 -1.02 -26.63
C LEU A 759 24.12 0.04 -26.61
N ASP A 760 23.43 0.25 -27.74
CA ASP A 760 22.25 1.12 -27.81
C ASP A 760 21.07 0.48 -27.05
N LEU A 761 20.92 -0.84 -27.20
CA LEU A 761 19.95 -1.66 -26.50
C LEU A 761 20.33 -1.86 -25.01
N ASP A 762 21.60 -2.13 -24.71
CA ASP A 762 22.11 -2.28 -23.34
C ASP A 762 23.50 -1.62 -23.16
N PRO A 763 23.56 -0.39 -22.62
CA PRO A 763 24.81 0.29 -22.31
C PRO A 763 25.60 -0.34 -21.16
N GLY A 764 25.10 -1.40 -20.53
CA GLY A 764 25.70 -2.10 -19.41
C GLY A 764 26.60 -3.28 -19.79
N LEU A 765 26.97 -3.44 -21.07
CA LEU A 765 27.74 -4.58 -21.57
C LEU A 765 29.25 -4.30 -21.64
N PRO A 766 30.06 -4.66 -20.61
CA PRO A 766 31.49 -4.41 -20.62
C PRO A 766 32.23 -5.20 -21.71
N ALA A 767 31.76 -6.41 -22.02
CA ALA A 767 32.24 -7.26 -23.12
C ALA A 767 32.17 -6.53 -24.47
N SER A 768 30.99 -5.98 -24.79
CA SER A 768 30.78 -5.23 -26.03
C SER A 768 31.55 -3.92 -26.07
N MET A 769 31.67 -3.20 -24.95
CA MET A 769 32.55 -2.03 -24.87
C MET A 769 34.00 -2.40 -25.16
N TYR A 770 34.51 -3.45 -24.53
CA TYR A 770 35.88 -3.91 -24.73
C TYR A 770 36.13 -4.27 -26.19
N MET A 771 35.26 -5.10 -26.79
CA MET A 771 35.37 -5.49 -28.20
C MET A 771 35.24 -4.29 -29.14
N ARG A 772 34.34 -3.35 -28.86
CA ARG A 772 34.20 -2.12 -29.66
C ARG A 772 35.47 -1.30 -29.60
N GLY A 773 36.08 -1.21 -28.43
CA GLY A 773 37.35 -0.50 -28.27
C GLY A 773 38.50 -1.16 -29.03
N VAL A 774 38.61 -2.49 -28.99
CA VAL A 774 39.60 -3.25 -29.78
C VAL A 774 39.37 -3.03 -31.28
N VAL A 775 38.12 -3.15 -31.75
CA VAL A 775 37.76 -2.93 -33.16
C VAL A 775 38.11 -1.51 -33.61
N ARG A 776 37.73 -0.49 -32.83
CA ARG A 776 38.06 0.92 -33.10
C ARG A 776 39.56 1.17 -33.21
N LYS A 777 40.37 0.57 -32.32
CA LYS A 777 41.83 0.62 -32.39
C LYS A 777 42.37 -0.01 -33.69
N ARG A 778 41.84 -1.16 -34.11
CA ARG A 778 42.20 -1.81 -35.40
C ARG A 778 41.81 -0.97 -36.62
N MET A 779 40.74 -0.19 -36.51
CA MET A 779 40.27 0.74 -37.54
C MET A 779 40.96 2.11 -37.51
N GLY A 780 41.89 2.35 -36.58
CA GLY A 780 42.65 3.60 -36.47
C GLY A 780 42.05 4.68 -35.56
N ASP A 781 40.88 4.44 -34.96
CA ASP A 781 40.29 5.34 -33.94
C ASP A 781 40.78 4.97 -32.53
N ALA A 782 42.06 5.22 -32.29
CA ALA A 782 42.71 4.83 -31.04
C ALA A 782 42.09 5.54 -29.82
N ARG A 783 41.67 6.80 -29.96
CA ARG A 783 41.16 7.60 -28.85
C ARG A 783 39.80 7.11 -28.38
N ALA A 784 38.84 6.90 -29.29
CA ALA A 784 37.54 6.37 -28.91
C ALA A 784 37.67 4.92 -28.40
N GLY A 785 38.59 4.15 -28.99
CA GLY A 785 38.84 2.78 -28.56
C GLY A 785 39.40 2.67 -27.14
N GLU A 786 40.38 3.50 -26.78
CA GLU A 786 40.90 3.60 -25.41
C GLU A 786 39.80 3.98 -24.40
N GLY A 787 38.88 4.87 -24.79
CA GLY A 787 37.74 5.27 -23.95
C GLY A 787 36.81 4.09 -23.64
N ASP A 788 36.44 3.30 -24.64
CA ASP A 788 35.59 2.13 -24.45
C ASP A 788 36.26 1.06 -23.59
N ILE A 789 37.55 0.81 -23.81
CA ILE A 789 38.32 -0.17 -23.03
C ILE A 789 38.44 0.29 -21.56
N ALA A 790 38.68 1.58 -21.32
CA ALA A 790 38.73 2.13 -19.97
C ALA A 790 37.38 1.94 -19.23
N ALA A 791 36.27 2.21 -19.91
CA ALA A 791 34.92 1.97 -19.37
C ALA A 791 34.70 0.48 -19.05
N ALA A 792 35.05 -0.40 -19.98
CA ALA A 792 34.94 -1.85 -19.81
C ALA A 792 35.76 -2.35 -18.60
N ARG A 793 36.99 -1.87 -18.43
CA ARG A 793 37.87 -2.21 -17.29
C ARG A 793 37.34 -1.69 -15.95
N MET A 794 36.66 -0.55 -15.93
CA MET A 794 36.03 -0.03 -14.72
C MET A 794 34.91 -0.97 -14.24
N MET A 795 34.11 -1.47 -15.18
CA MET A 795 33.00 -2.39 -14.93
C MET A 795 33.47 -3.83 -14.67
N THR A 796 34.56 -4.26 -15.32
CA THR A 796 35.13 -5.60 -15.17
C THR A 796 36.66 -5.52 -15.23
N PRO A 797 37.35 -5.41 -14.08
CA PRO A 797 38.80 -5.20 -14.04
C PRO A 797 39.64 -6.33 -14.67
N GLN A 798 39.10 -7.55 -14.73
CA GLN A 798 39.76 -8.71 -15.34
C GLN A 798 39.43 -8.90 -16.82
N ILE A 799 38.74 -7.97 -17.47
CA ILE A 799 38.26 -8.16 -18.84
C ILE A 799 39.38 -8.44 -19.84
N ASP A 800 40.54 -7.78 -19.70
CA ASP A 800 41.71 -8.06 -20.52
C ASP A 800 42.17 -9.51 -20.42
N ARG A 801 42.19 -10.06 -19.19
CA ARG A 801 42.58 -11.46 -18.94
C ARG A 801 41.57 -12.41 -19.58
N THR A 802 40.29 -12.09 -19.53
CA THR A 802 39.23 -12.88 -20.17
C THR A 802 39.45 -12.94 -21.69
N TYR A 803 39.60 -11.79 -22.34
CA TYR A 803 39.79 -11.74 -23.80
C TYR A 803 41.16 -12.25 -24.27
N ALA A 804 42.19 -12.19 -23.42
CA ALA A 804 43.48 -12.79 -23.70
C ALA A 804 43.41 -14.32 -23.88
N LYS A 805 42.47 -15.02 -23.21
CA LYS A 805 42.22 -16.46 -23.44
C LYS A 805 41.80 -16.75 -24.88
N TYR A 806 41.10 -15.79 -25.49
CA TYR A 806 40.69 -15.85 -26.89
C TYR A 806 41.79 -15.31 -27.83
N GLY A 807 42.97 -14.95 -27.33
CA GLY A 807 44.03 -14.35 -28.14
C GLY A 807 43.67 -12.96 -28.67
N ILE A 808 42.87 -12.21 -27.92
CA ILE A 808 42.44 -10.84 -28.27
C ILE A 808 43.08 -9.87 -27.27
N ALA A 809 43.83 -8.92 -27.80
CA ALA A 809 44.45 -7.83 -27.05
C ALA A 809 44.19 -6.48 -27.76
N PRO A 810 44.08 -5.37 -27.01
CA PRO A 810 43.81 -4.03 -27.53
C PRO A 810 44.86 -3.44 -28.46
#